data_AF-A0A0C2VKR2-F1
#
_entry.id   AF-A0A0C2VKR2-F1
#
_cell.length_a   1.000
_cell.length_b   1.000
_cell.length_c   1.000
_cell.angle_alpha   90.00
_cell.angle_beta   90.00
_cell.angle_gamma   90.00
#
_symmetry.space_group_name_H-M   'P 1'
#
loop_
_entity.id
_entity.type
_entity.pdbx_description
1 polymer ?
#
loop_
_entity_poly.entity_id
_entity_poly.type
_entity_poly.pdbx_seq_one_letter_code
_entity_poly.pdbx_strand_id
1 'polypeptide(L)'
;MKKKRMFLGSLLLVVIIGAASLWYFSQPTITAGVSDTQEKLVFSDKIWTLQFSSPLEEKTIHEKSVYVTDQDGNRLAVAFSLNHDGTILQIVSPQDGYSTNQDYVLHLSDEIKSTLGFAIRGTQDIPFRVISVLPAVESEDQLTEYFTAVLENDKERQRETTSFSMESSNSVEDSASSGTADQASTTESYSETNNQVDGVNEADMIKTDGTFIYRIIDNQKVEIVQAYPANTMTTASTIQYDDNFYPSHLFLHEETLIVLGDKWIPSSSQHDLTDTESYAIDHSMTVAKIYNIDDKTAPALIREVSAEGHYNSARMIDSYLYFVTDFSPYYWTLEENKQASLRPSYSDSKQGESIKPIDLEHIQIIPETANSGYTTITSVNISDPEADISSKSFLGSSGQLYMSEEHLYLAAANYSHSQERIGILPIPGPRGDESTKLFKFQLDGINVKFIAQGEVKGTILNQFSMDEYNGYFRIVTTEGSTWGDNPTSRNHLFILDEAMAQAGSVEDLAFGERIYSARFMGDKAYMVTFRETDPLFVIDTANPEAPEVLGELKIPGFSNYLHPLDDQHLIGIGMDTELVKSSEAGQPPNVVTTGVKVSLFDITDFTNPKEQDSEIIGGQGTHSPVLYDHKSLFQHREKNLYGFPINVYNESDKNGELAFHYQGGILFNITAENGIELTKELYVDNNSDQLYEDWNTQVQRMLYIEDTLYTLANNGINAYDLTTFEQIN
;
A
#
# COMPACT_ATOMS: atom_id res chain seq x y z
N MET A 1 -45.62 -62.50 15.67
CA MET A 1 -45.35 -61.94 14.31
C MET A 1 -45.36 -60.40 14.24
N LYS A 2 -46.19 -59.67 15.01
CA LYS A 2 -46.22 -58.18 14.99
C LYS A 2 -44.91 -57.50 15.42
N LYS A 3 -44.22 -57.98 16.48
CA LYS A 3 -42.94 -57.39 16.96
C LYS A 3 -41.78 -57.49 15.96
N LYS A 4 -41.65 -58.60 15.22
CA LYS A 4 -40.62 -58.75 14.16
C LYS A 4 -40.87 -57.83 12.95
N ARG A 5 -42.14 -57.59 12.60
CA ARG A 5 -42.51 -56.65 11.52
C ARG A 5 -42.27 -55.19 11.91
N MET A 6 -42.52 -54.83 13.18
CA MET A 6 -42.16 -53.51 13.71
C MET A 6 -40.64 -53.28 13.71
N PHE A 7 -39.85 -54.27 14.14
CA PHE A 7 -38.39 -54.17 14.16
C PHE A 7 -37.78 -54.06 12.75
N LEU A 8 -38.31 -54.82 11.78
CA LEU A 8 -37.92 -54.69 10.38
C LEU A 8 -38.32 -53.33 9.80
N GLY A 9 -39.50 -52.81 10.16
CA GLY A 9 -39.97 -51.48 9.74
C GLY A 9 -39.10 -50.36 10.30
N SER A 10 -38.69 -50.44 11.58
CA SER A 10 -37.76 -49.47 12.18
C SER A 10 -36.35 -49.55 11.59
N LEU A 11 -35.85 -50.75 11.29
CA LEU A 11 -34.54 -50.92 10.64
C LEU A 11 -34.56 -50.34 9.22
N LEU A 12 -35.63 -50.59 8.46
CA LEU A 12 -35.81 -50.03 7.12
C LEU A 12 -35.90 -48.49 7.19
N LEU A 13 -36.61 -47.94 8.18
CA LEU A 13 -36.71 -46.50 8.39
C LEU A 13 -35.33 -45.88 8.70
N VAL A 14 -34.52 -46.52 9.54
CA VAL A 14 -33.16 -46.05 9.85
C VAL A 14 -32.25 -46.11 8.62
N VAL A 15 -32.36 -47.15 7.80
CA VAL A 15 -31.60 -47.24 6.54
C VAL A 15 -32.07 -46.17 5.53
N ILE A 16 -33.37 -45.90 5.44
CA ILE A 16 -33.91 -44.86 4.58
C ILE A 16 -33.47 -43.47 5.05
N ILE A 17 -33.54 -43.19 6.36
CA ILE A 17 -33.07 -41.93 6.95
C ILE A 17 -31.56 -41.80 6.77
N GLY A 18 -30.80 -42.88 6.96
CA GLY A 18 -29.35 -42.90 6.74
C GLY A 18 -28.99 -42.64 5.28
N ALA A 19 -29.68 -43.27 4.33
CA ALA A 19 -29.47 -43.06 2.90
C ALA A 19 -29.91 -41.66 2.44
N ALA A 20 -31.02 -41.14 2.96
CA ALA A 20 -31.48 -39.78 2.69
C ALA A 20 -30.53 -38.73 3.27
N SER A 21 -30.00 -38.97 4.47
CA SER A 21 -28.98 -38.13 5.10
C SER A 21 -27.67 -38.15 4.30
N LEU A 22 -27.16 -39.34 3.94
CA LEU A 22 -26.00 -39.48 3.08
C LEU A 22 -26.19 -38.77 1.74
N TRP A 23 -27.34 -38.93 1.09
CA TRP A 23 -27.67 -38.24 -0.16
C TRP A 23 -27.69 -36.71 0.02
N TYR A 24 -28.33 -36.20 1.07
CA TYR A 24 -28.41 -34.78 1.38
C TYR A 24 -27.05 -34.12 1.68
N PHE A 25 -26.18 -34.82 2.42
CA PHE A 25 -24.82 -34.35 2.73
C PHE A 25 -23.83 -34.56 1.58
N SER A 26 -24.18 -35.36 0.56
CA SER A 26 -23.36 -35.55 -0.65
C SER A 26 -23.67 -34.54 -1.76
N GLN A 27 -24.71 -33.71 -1.60
CA GLN A 27 -25.00 -32.62 -2.54
C GLN A 27 -23.99 -31.48 -2.37
N PRO A 28 -23.36 -31.00 -3.46
CA PRO A 28 -22.49 -29.84 -3.39
C PRO A 28 -23.26 -28.61 -2.91
N THR A 29 -22.61 -27.80 -2.10
CA THR A 29 -23.13 -26.55 -1.54
C THR A 29 -22.08 -25.48 -1.69
N ILE A 30 -22.51 -24.23 -1.86
CA ILE A 30 -21.61 -23.08 -1.80
C ILE A 30 -21.11 -22.97 -0.35
N THR A 31 -19.79 -22.96 -0.17
CA THR A 31 -19.11 -22.85 1.13
C THR A 31 -18.50 -21.48 1.34
N ALA A 32 -18.23 -20.73 0.26
CA ALA A 32 -17.76 -19.35 0.29
C ALA A 32 -18.14 -18.62 -1.00
N GLY A 33 -18.15 -17.28 -0.97
CA GLY A 33 -18.51 -16.42 -2.10
C GLY A 33 -19.93 -15.84 -2.04
N VAL A 34 -20.86 -16.51 -1.37
CA VAL A 34 -22.23 -16.03 -1.11
C VAL A 34 -22.69 -16.55 0.25
N SER A 35 -23.00 -15.65 1.19
CA SER A 35 -23.38 -16.04 2.56
C SER A 35 -24.88 -15.92 2.87
N ASP A 36 -25.69 -15.26 2.03
CA ASP A 36 -27.13 -15.14 2.27
C ASP A 36 -27.95 -14.85 0.99
N THR A 37 -29.26 -14.95 1.09
CA THR A 37 -30.27 -14.58 0.08
C THR A 37 -30.57 -13.08 0.01
N GLN A 38 -29.82 -12.26 0.77
CA GLN A 38 -29.96 -10.82 0.77
C GLN A 38 -29.38 -10.20 -0.51
N GLU A 39 -29.97 -9.08 -0.94
CA GLU A 39 -29.53 -8.30 -2.09
C GLU A 39 -28.11 -7.77 -1.85
N LYS A 40 -27.18 -8.10 -2.75
CA LYS A 40 -25.80 -7.60 -2.69
C LYS A 40 -25.63 -6.34 -3.53
N LEU A 41 -24.94 -5.34 -3.01
CA LEU A 41 -24.46 -4.22 -3.82
C LEU A 41 -23.15 -4.62 -4.49
N VAL A 42 -23.06 -4.46 -5.80
CA VAL A 42 -21.88 -4.79 -6.59
C VAL A 42 -21.66 -3.73 -7.67
N PHE A 43 -20.48 -3.69 -8.27
CA PHE A 43 -20.18 -2.81 -9.40
C PHE A 43 -20.41 -3.50 -10.75
N SER A 44 -20.35 -2.74 -11.83
CA SER A 44 -20.68 -3.20 -13.19
C SER A 44 -19.76 -4.32 -13.70
N ASP A 45 -18.54 -4.38 -13.18
CA ASP A 45 -17.50 -5.33 -13.54
C ASP A 45 -17.54 -6.64 -12.73
N LYS A 46 -18.48 -6.76 -11.78
CA LYS A 46 -18.54 -7.86 -10.79
C LYS A 46 -18.26 -9.26 -11.36
N ILE A 47 -17.19 -9.87 -10.84
CA ILE A 47 -16.88 -11.30 -11.00
C ILE A 47 -17.35 -12.05 -9.75
N TRP A 48 -18.14 -13.11 -9.96
CA TRP A 48 -18.58 -14.00 -8.89
C TRP A 48 -17.63 -15.18 -8.74
N THR A 49 -17.01 -15.33 -7.57
CA THR A 49 -16.18 -16.48 -7.24
C THR A 49 -16.90 -17.34 -6.21
N LEU A 50 -17.40 -18.50 -6.63
CA LEU A 50 -18.22 -19.40 -5.82
C LEU A 50 -17.44 -20.66 -5.48
N GLN A 51 -17.15 -20.87 -4.19
CA GLN A 51 -16.50 -22.09 -3.72
C GLN A 51 -17.55 -23.14 -3.35
N PHE A 52 -17.38 -24.37 -3.84
CA PHE A 52 -18.26 -25.50 -3.58
C PHE A 52 -17.60 -26.53 -2.65
N SER A 53 -18.43 -27.20 -1.85
CA SER A 53 -18.01 -28.27 -0.93
C SER A 53 -17.50 -29.54 -1.62
N SER A 54 -17.60 -29.64 -2.94
CA SER A 54 -17.17 -30.80 -3.73
C SER A 54 -16.88 -30.40 -5.18
N PRO A 55 -15.93 -31.08 -5.86
CA PRO A 55 -15.63 -30.83 -7.27
C PRO A 55 -16.86 -30.98 -8.19
N LEU A 56 -17.08 -29.99 -9.05
CA LEU A 56 -18.14 -29.94 -10.04
C LEU A 56 -17.74 -30.61 -11.35
N GLU A 57 -18.72 -31.18 -12.05
CA GLU A 57 -18.56 -31.72 -13.40
C GLU A 57 -18.71 -30.58 -14.41
N GLU A 58 -17.60 -30.19 -15.04
CA GLU A 58 -17.50 -29.08 -16.00
C GLU A 58 -18.59 -29.12 -17.08
N LYS A 59 -18.93 -30.31 -17.61
CA LYS A 59 -19.97 -30.48 -18.66
C LYS A 59 -21.38 -30.09 -18.23
N THR A 60 -21.62 -29.97 -16.93
CA THR A 60 -22.93 -29.56 -16.38
C THR A 60 -23.04 -28.06 -16.14
N ILE A 61 -21.94 -27.33 -16.36
CA ILE A 61 -21.85 -25.88 -16.24
C ILE A 61 -21.98 -25.30 -17.64
N HIS A 62 -23.14 -24.69 -17.91
CA HIS A 62 -23.50 -24.14 -19.22
C HIS A 62 -24.58 -23.06 -19.05
N GLU A 63 -24.90 -22.32 -20.12
CA GLU A 63 -25.82 -21.16 -20.11
C GLU A 63 -27.25 -21.41 -19.56
N LYS A 64 -27.67 -22.68 -19.42
CA LYS A 64 -28.94 -23.04 -18.78
C LYS A 64 -28.83 -23.25 -17.28
N SER A 65 -27.65 -23.59 -16.81
CA SER A 65 -27.37 -23.92 -15.42
C SER A 65 -26.76 -22.76 -14.65
N VAL A 66 -26.07 -21.85 -15.34
CA VAL A 66 -25.56 -20.58 -14.80
C VAL A 66 -25.96 -19.45 -15.74
N TYR A 67 -26.73 -18.48 -15.25
CA TYR A 67 -27.11 -17.30 -16.03
C TYR A 67 -27.54 -16.14 -15.12
N VAL A 68 -27.49 -14.92 -15.65
CA VAL A 68 -27.98 -13.73 -14.97
C VAL A 68 -29.24 -13.22 -15.67
N THR A 69 -30.22 -12.71 -14.91
CA THR A 69 -31.36 -11.96 -15.46
C THR A 69 -31.39 -10.53 -14.94
N ASP A 70 -31.82 -9.59 -15.78
CA ASP A 70 -32.19 -8.24 -15.34
C ASP A 70 -33.56 -8.21 -14.63
N GLN A 71 -33.93 -7.03 -14.13
CA GLN A 71 -35.24 -6.74 -13.52
C GLN A 71 -36.47 -7.06 -14.40
N ASP A 72 -36.31 -7.09 -15.72
CA ASP A 72 -37.36 -7.41 -16.70
C ASP A 72 -37.41 -8.92 -17.02
N GLY A 73 -36.48 -9.70 -16.45
CA GLY A 73 -36.33 -11.14 -16.68
C GLY A 73 -35.60 -11.51 -17.97
N ASN A 74 -34.96 -10.55 -18.64
CA ASN A 74 -34.13 -10.83 -19.80
C ASN A 74 -32.81 -11.46 -19.35
N ARG A 75 -32.36 -12.50 -20.06
CA ARG A 75 -31.10 -13.17 -19.75
C ARG A 75 -29.92 -12.38 -20.30
N LEU A 76 -28.90 -12.18 -19.46
CA LEU A 76 -27.59 -11.68 -19.85
C LEU A 76 -26.65 -12.87 -20.05
N ALA A 77 -25.87 -12.80 -21.13
CA ALA A 77 -24.79 -13.76 -21.35
C ALA A 77 -23.65 -13.45 -20.38
N VAL A 78 -23.22 -14.46 -19.64
CA VAL A 78 -22.07 -14.40 -18.73
C VAL A 78 -21.10 -15.52 -19.08
N ALA A 79 -19.81 -15.24 -19.01
CA ALA A 79 -18.79 -16.26 -19.14
C ALA A 79 -18.55 -16.92 -17.77
N PHE A 80 -18.12 -18.17 -17.77
CA PHE A 80 -17.80 -18.88 -16.54
C PHE A 80 -16.61 -19.82 -16.75
N SER A 81 -15.81 -19.97 -15.71
CA SER A 81 -14.64 -20.85 -15.67
C SER A 81 -14.62 -21.63 -14.36
N LEU A 82 -14.06 -22.84 -14.41
CA LEU A 82 -13.87 -23.69 -13.25
C LEU A 82 -12.37 -23.81 -12.98
N ASN A 83 -11.95 -23.69 -11.72
CA ASN A 83 -10.55 -23.87 -11.36
C ASN A 83 -10.08 -25.32 -11.59
N HIS A 84 -8.77 -25.56 -11.49
CA HIS A 84 -8.17 -26.87 -11.74
C HIS A 84 -8.78 -27.99 -10.90
N ASP A 85 -9.08 -27.72 -9.63
CA ASP A 85 -9.62 -28.70 -8.69
C ASP A 85 -11.14 -28.93 -8.83
N GLY A 86 -11.81 -28.14 -9.67
CA GLY A 86 -13.23 -28.24 -9.92
C GLY A 86 -14.12 -27.67 -8.80
N THR A 87 -13.53 -27.05 -7.78
CA THR A 87 -14.21 -26.61 -6.56
C THR A 87 -14.59 -25.13 -6.57
N ILE A 88 -14.02 -24.32 -7.46
CA ILE A 88 -14.28 -22.88 -7.58
C ILE A 88 -14.83 -22.57 -8.95
N LEU A 89 -16.05 -22.04 -8.99
CA LEU A 89 -16.71 -21.53 -10.20
C LEU A 89 -16.62 -20.01 -10.22
N GLN A 90 -15.95 -19.48 -11.24
CA GLN A 90 -15.92 -18.04 -11.53
C GLN A 90 -16.95 -17.70 -12.60
N ILE A 91 -17.69 -16.60 -12.42
CA ILE A 91 -18.68 -16.10 -13.36
C ILE A 91 -18.35 -14.64 -13.64
N VAL A 92 -17.92 -14.36 -14.85
CA VAL A 92 -17.46 -13.04 -15.31
C VAL A 92 -18.67 -12.23 -15.78
N SER A 93 -18.64 -10.94 -15.48
CA SER A 93 -19.60 -9.96 -15.99
C SER A 93 -19.65 -9.97 -17.53
N PRO A 94 -20.74 -9.46 -18.14
CA PRO A 94 -20.80 -9.24 -19.59
C PRO A 94 -19.65 -8.34 -20.07
N GLN A 95 -19.24 -8.43 -21.34
CA GLN A 95 -18.10 -7.63 -21.85
C GLN A 95 -18.26 -6.12 -21.65
N ASP A 96 -19.48 -5.59 -21.78
CA ASP A 96 -19.79 -4.17 -21.54
C ASP A 96 -20.12 -3.87 -20.06
N GLY A 97 -19.94 -4.84 -19.17
CA GLY A 97 -20.38 -4.81 -17.78
C GLY A 97 -21.90 -4.90 -17.62
N TYR A 98 -22.35 -4.92 -16.36
CA TYR A 98 -23.76 -4.74 -16.02
C TYR A 98 -24.16 -3.26 -16.12
N SER A 99 -25.37 -2.98 -16.59
CA SER A 99 -25.92 -1.62 -16.54
C SER A 99 -26.14 -1.18 -15.08
N THR A 100 -25.62 -0.01 -14.74
CA THR A 100 -25.66 0.55 -13.38
C THR A 100 -27.06 0.99 -12.94
N ASN A 101 -27.27 1.04 -11.64
CA ASN A 101 -28.53 1.39 -10.97
C ASN A 101 -29.71 0.48 -11.35
N GLN A 102 -29.41 -0.80 -11.59
CA GLN A 102 -30.39 -1.83 -11.92
C GLN A 102 -30.19 -3.07 -11.04
N ASP A 103 -31.28 -3.80 -10.85
CA ASP A 103 -31.31 -5.04 -10.10
C ASP A 103 -31.20 -6.24 -11.04
N TYR A 104 -30.48 -7.26 -10.59
CA TYR A 104 -30.21 -8.49 -11.31
C TYR A 104 -30.31 -9.69 -10.38
N VAL A 105 -30.44 -10.87 -10.97
CA VAL A 105 -30.40 -12.14 -10.23
C VAL A 105 -29.43 -13.09 -10.93
N LEU A 106 -28.44 -13.56 -10.19
CA LEU A 106 -27.61 -14.69 -10.62
C LEU A 106 -28.31 -16.00 -10.25
N HIS A 107 -28.54 -16.84 -11.26
CA HIS A 107 -29.20 -18.12 -11.12
C HIS A 107 -28.22 -19.28 -11.26
N LEU A 108 -28.25 -20.20 -10.28
CA LEU A 108 -27.57 -21.50 -10.34
C LEU A 108 -28.61 -22.61 -10.23
N SER A 109 -28.76 -23.42 -11.27
CA SER A 109 -29.76 -24.49 -11.30
C SER A 109 -29.25 -25.82 -10.77
N ASP A 110 -30.18 -26.72 -10.44
CA ASP A 110 -29.89 -28.09 -10.03
C ASP A 110 -29.37 -28.99 -11.18
N GLU A 111 -29.20 -28.44 -12.39
CA GLU A 111 -28.49 -29.10 -13.48
C GLU A 111 -26.99 -29.19 -13.22
N ILE A 112 -26.42 -28.27 -12.42
CA ILE A 112 -25.02 -28.33 -11.98
C ILE A 112 -24.83 -29.55 -11.07
N LYS A 113 -23.86 -30.41 -11.40
CA LYS A 113 -23.58 -31.64 -10.64
C LYS A 113 -22.13 -31.72 -10.21
N SER A 114 -21.87 -32.46 -9.13
CA SER A 114 -20.52 -32.91 -8.81
C SER A 114 -20.02 -33.94 -9.81
N THR A 115 -18.71 -34.17 -9.79
CA THR A 115 -18.05 -35.30 -10.48
C THR A 115 -18.60 -36.66 -10.04
N LEU A 116 -19.22 -36.75 -8.86
CA LEU A 116 -19.94 -37.93 -8.36
C LEU A 116 -21.41 -38.01 -8.84
N GLY A 117 -21.87 -37.03 -9.61
CA GLY A 117 -23.20 -36.98 -10.23
C GLY A 117 -24.32 -36.44 -9.33
N PHE A 118 -23.99 -35.90 -8.15
CA PHE A 118 -24.99 -35.27 -7.27
C PHE A 118 -25.25 -33.84 -7.70
N ALA A 119 -26.51 -33.47 -7.90
CA ALA A 119 -26.91 -32.09 -8.16
C ALA A 119 -26.59 -31.18 -6.97
N ILE A 120 -26.30 -29.90 -7.24
CA ILE A 120 -26.18 -28.89 -6.20
C ILE A 120 -27.45 -28.84 -5.33
N ARG A 121 -27.29 -28.37 -4.09
CA ARG A 121 -28.40 -28.32 -3.13
C ARG A 121 -29.43 -27.25 -3.54
N GLY A 122 -30.41 -27.66 -4.35
CA GLY A 122 -31.50 -26.81 -4.85
C GLY A 122 -31.03 -25.75 -5.86
N THR A 123 -31.98 -24.99 -6.40
CA THR A 123 -31.70 -23.79 -7.19
C THR A 123 -31.25 -22.67 -6.25
N GLN A 124 -30.22 -21.92 -6.63
CA GLN A 124 -29.75 -20.75 -5.91
C GLN A 124 -30.02 -19.51 -6.75
N ASP A 125 -30.78 -18.59 -6.19
CA ASP A 125 -31.05 -17.28 -6.78
C ASP A 125 -30.39 -16.23 -5.89
N ILE A 126 -29.44 -15.49 -6.46
CA ILE A 126 -28.61 -14.54 -5.74
C ILE A 126 -28.95 -13.14 -6.29
N PRO A 127 -29.83 -12.38 -5.60
CA PRO A 127 -30.16 -11.04 -6.02
C PRO A 127 -28.99 -10.09 -5.79
N PHE A 128 -28.75 -9.19 -6.74
CA PHE A 128 -27.75 -8.15 -6.61
C PHE A 128 -28.17 -6.87 -7.34
N ARG A 129 -27.70 -5.74 -6.85
CA ARG A 129 -27.90 -4.43 -7.44
C ARG A 129 -26.57 -3.84 -7.86
N VAL A 130 -26.53 -3.35 -9.09
CA VAL A 130 -25.32 -2.74 -9.65
C VAL A 130 -25.34 -1.26 -9.31
N ILE A 131 -24.32 -0.77 -8.62
CA ILE A 131 -24.17 0.63 -8.23
C ILE A 131 -23.11 1.34 -9.08
N SER A 132 -23.30 2.64 -9.31
CA SER A 132 -22.29 3.51 -9.96
C SER A 132 -21.63 4.48 -8.98
N VAL A 133 -22.13 4.56 -7.74
CA VAL A 133 -21.63 5.42 -6.67
C VAL A 133 -21.78 4.64 -5.38
N LEU A 134 -20.78 4.73 -4.49
CA LEU A 134 -20.87 4.13 -3.17
C LEU A 134 -22.05 4.74 -2.40
N PRO A 135 -22.95 3.91 -1.83
CA PRO A 135 -24.02 4.43 -0.99
C PRO A 135 -23.42 5.08 0.25
N ALA A 136 -23.93 6.26 0.59
CA ALA A 136 -23.68 6.83 1.90
C ALA A 136 -24.41 6.02 2.97
N VAL A 137 -23.89 6.05 4.19
CA VAL A 137 -24.55 5.45 5.34
C VAL A 137 -25.83 6.23 5.63
N GLU A 138 -26.96 5.53 5.74
CA GLU A 138 -28.27 6.14 5.92
C GLU A 138 -28.64 6.29 7.41
N SER A 139 -28.06 5.46 8.29
CA SER A 139 -28.39 5.44 9.72
C SER A 139 -27.28 4.84 10.59
N GLU A 140 -27.26 5.19 11.88
CA GLU A 140 -26.39 4.55 12.88
C GLU A 140 -26.70 3.06 13.06
N ASP A 141 -27.96 2.65 12.84
CA ASP A 141 -28.36 1.24 12.88
C ASP A 141 -27.65 0.43 11.80
N GLN A 142 -27.44 1.01 10.61
CA GLN A 142 -26.71 0.37 9.51
C GLN A 142 -25.24 0.11 9.89
N LEU A 143 -24.56 1.08 10.53
CA LEU A 143 -23.19 0.88 11.03
C LEU A 143 -23.17 -0.18 12.13
N THR A 144 -24.13 -0.12 13.06
CA THR A 144 -24.24 -1.09 14.15
C THR A 144 -24.43 -2.51 13.62
N GLU A 145 -25.27 -2.68 12.60
CA GLU A 145 -25.48 -3.97 11.92
C GLU A 145 -24.20 -4.46 11.24
N TYR A 146 -23.51 -3.58 10.49
CA TYR A 146 -22.22 -3.90 9.85
C TYR A 146 -21.19 -4.39 10.87
N PHE A 147 -20.94 -3.61 11.92
CA PHE A 147 -19.95 -3.94 12.94
C PHE A 147 -20.35 -5.14 13.81
N THR A 148 -21.65 -5.37 14.03
CA THR A 148 -22.13 -6.58 14.69
C THR A 148 -21.83 -7.81 13.82
N ALA A 149 -22.05 -7.73 12.51
CA ALA A 149 -21.72 -8.82 11.59
C ALA A 149 -20.20 -9.12 11.55
N VAL A 150 -19.37 -8.07 11.54
CA VAL A 150 -17.89 -8.22 11.64
C VAL A 150 -17.50 -8.90 12.96
N LEU A 151 -18.06 -8.45 14.08
CA LEU A 151 -17.80 -9.02 15.41
C LEU A 151 -18.22 -10.49 15.53
N GLU A 152 -19.35 -10.86 14.93
CA GLU A 152 -19.82 -12.25 14.89
C GLU A 152 -18.87 -13.13 14.07
N ASN A 153 -18.42 -12.64 12.91
CA ASN A 153 -17.45 -13.34 12.06
C ASN A 153 -16.11 -13.54 12.79
N ASP A 154 -15.60 -12.52 13.49
CA ASP A 154 -14.37 -12.63 14.28
C ASP A 154 -14.49 -13.67 15.39
N LYS A 155 -15.66 -13.76 16.06
CA LYS A 155 -15.92 -14.79 17.08
C LYS A 155 -15.97 -16.19 16.48
N GLU A 156 -16.55 -16.35 15.30
CA GLU A 156 -16.54 -17.64 14.60
C GLU A 156 -15.11 -18.05 14.27
N ARG A 157 -14.29 -17.13 13.73
CA ARG A 157 -12.86 -17.37 13.47
C ARG A 157 -12.10 -17.75 14.74
N GLN A 158 -12.32 -17.04 15.85
CA GLN A 158 -11.67 -17.31 17.15
C GLN A 158 -12.09 -18.65 17.79
N ARG A 159 -13.36 -19.03 17.66
CA ARG A 159 -13.86 -20.34 18.13
C ARG A 159 -13.25 -21.49 17.33
N GLU A 160 -12.92 -21.26 16.05
CA GLU A 160 -12.19 -22.22 15.24
C GLU A 160 -10.69 -22.28 15.59
N THR A 161 -10.06 -21.14 15.91
CA THR A 161 -8.62 -21.08 16.27
C THR A 161 -8.30 -21.60 17.68
N THR A 162 -9.22 -21.51 18.65
CA THR A 162 -9.02 -22.03 20.03
C THR A 162 -8.85 -23.54 20.13
N SER A 163 -9.00 -24.28 19.02
CA SER A 163 -8.71 -25.72 18.93
C SER A 163 -7.27 -26.06 18.54
N PHE A 164 -6.43 -25.07 18.20
CA PHE A 164 -5.07 -25.31 17.71
C PHE A 164 -4.17 -24.10 17.98
N SER A 165 -3.51 -24.07 19.14
CA SER A 165 -2.47 -23.07 19.44
C SER A 165 -1.08 -23.72 19.45
N MET A 166 -0.33 -23.51 18.36
CA MET A 166 1.12 -23.27 18.37
C MET A 166 1.57 -23.08 16.91
N GLU A 167 1.74 -21.81 16.49
CA GLU A 167 3.04 -21.29 16.06
C GLU A 167 2.92 -19.82 15.60
N SER A 168 3.67 -18.97 16.30
CA SER A 168 4.51 -17.89 15.78
C SER A 168 3.94 -16.96 14.71
N SER A 169 3.51 -15.76 15.13
CA SER A 169 3.43 -14.57 14.27
C SER A 169 4.42 -13.51 14.77
N ASN A 170 5.60 -13.47 14.17
CA ASN A 170 6.37 -12.23 14.09
C ASN A 170 5.87 -11.51 12.83
N SER A 171 5.17 -10.41 13.01
CA SER A 171 4.96 -9.42 11.96
C SER A 171 6.25 -8.61 11.81
N VAL A 172 6.88 -8.73 10.66
CA VAL A 172 7.93 -7.80 10.24
C VAL A 172 7.21 -6.69 9.49
N GLU A 173 7.26 -5.47 10.03
CA GLU A 173 6.95 -4.26 9.30
C GLU A 173 8.04 -4.08 8.24
N ASP A 174 7.71 -4.34 6.97
CA ASP A 174 8.60 -4.12 5.84
C ASP A 174 8.25 -2.75 5.26
N SER A 175 9.02 -1.72 5.64
CA SER A 175 8.93 -0.37 5.06
C SER A 175 9.77 -0.35 3.79
N ALA A 176 9.13 -0.43 2.63
CA ALA A 176 9.78 -0.31 1.34
C ALA A 176 9.72 1.14 0.83
N SER A 177 10.88 1.62 0.37
CA SER A 177 11.09 2.97 -0.11
C SER A 177 10.18 3.31 -1.24
N SER A 178 9.50 4.42 -1.06
CA SER A 178 8.98 5.17 -2.17
C SER A 178 10.13 5.70 -3.07
N GLY A 179 10.08 5.82 -4.41
CA GLY A 179 10.46 6.98 -5.27
C GLY A 179 10.17 6.85 -6.79
N THR A 180 9.64 7.92 -7.44
CA THR A 180 9.58 8.09 -8.91
C THR A 180 9.15 9.47 -9.45
N ALA A 181 9.99 10.50 -9.61
CA ALA A 181 9.56 11.69 -10.38
C ALA A 181 9.56 11.41 -11.90
N ASP A 182 8.47 11.68 -12.62
CA ASP A 182 8.50 11.95 -14.07
C ASP A 182 8.86 13.43 -14.25
N GLN A 183 9.69 13.78 -15.25
CA GLN A 183 10.36 15.10 -15.27
C GLN A 183 9.96 15.99 -16.45
N ALA A 184 9.58 17.22 -16.11
CA ALA A 184 9.95 18.42 -16.85
C ALA A 184 11.20 19.08 -16.23
N SER A 185 12.02 19.71 -17.08
CA SER A 185 13.23 20.44 -16.69
C SER A 185 12.89 21.87 -16.24
N THR A 186 12.78 22.11 -14.93
CA THR A 186 12.80 23.47 -14.35
C THR A 186 14.12 23.71 -13.62
N THR A 187 14.73 24.84 -13.94
CA THR A 187 16.00 25.34 -13.40
C THR A 187 15.78 25.84 -11.97
N GLU A 188 15.69 24.93 -11.02
CA GLU A 188 15.49 25.23 -9.59
C GLU A 188 16.86 25.49 -8.95
N SER A 189 17.03 26.66 -8.33
CA SER A 189 18.27 27.01 -7.64
C SER A 189 18.42 26.32 -6.29
N TYR A 190 17.48 25.47 -5.88
CA TYR A 190 17.53 24.70 -4.63
C TYR A 190 16.88 23.32 -4.79
N SER A 191 17.04 22.44 -3.79
CA SER A 191 16.44 21.11 -3.82
C SER A 191 14.95 21.09 -3.49
N GLU A 192 14.21 20.29 -4.26
CA GLU A 192 12.85 19.89 -3.93
C GLU A 192 12.80 18.46 -3.39
N THR A 193 11.64 18.07 -2.85
CA THR A 193 11.39 16.67 -2.47
C THR A 193 11.36 15.81 -3.74
N ASN A 194 12.04 14.66 -3.70
CA ASN A 194 11.89 13.64 -4.73
C ASN A 194 10.45 13.10 -4.67
N ASN A 195 9.55 13.56 -5.54
CA ASN A 195 8.13 13.17 -5.52
C ASN A 195 7.86 11.94 -6.41
N GLN A 196 6.71 11.26 -6.25
CA GLN A 196 6.26 10.15 -7.11
C GLN A 196 5.62 10.55 -8.44
N VAL A 197 5.01 11.73 -8.53
CA VAL A 197 4.41 12.20 -9.77
C VAL A 197 4.76 13.68 -9.87
N ASP A 198 5.07 14.14 -11.08
CA ASP A 198 5.24 15.57 -11.31
C ASP A 198 3.95 16.32 -10.94
N GLY A 199 4.07 17.54 -10.43
CA GLY A 199 2.92 18.33 -9.99
C GLY A 199 2.21 17.84 -8.71
N VAL A 200 2.48 16.62 -8.23
CA VAL A 200 1.91 16.08 -6.99
C VAL A 200 2.96 16.07 -5.88
N ASN A 201 2.93 17.10 -5.05
CA ASN A 201 3.87 17.25 -3.95
C ASN A 201 3.64 16.23 -2.83
N GLU A 202 4.73 15.67 -2.32
CA GLU A 202 4.71 14.79 -1.15
C GLU A 202 5.19 15.49 0.13
N ALA A 203 4.68 14.99 1.25
CA ALA A 203 5.11 15.42 2.58
C ALA A 203 6.52 14.88 2.88
N ASP A 204 7.37 15.68 3.53
CA ASP A 204 8.73 15.28 3.93
C ASP A 204 9.09 15.88 5.30
N MET A 205 10.05 15.32 6.02
CA MET A 205 10.49 15.85 7.31
C MET A 205 11.30 17.16 7.19
N ILE A 206 11.81 17.45 5.98
CA ILE A 206 12.64 18.60 5.66
C ILE A 206 12.13 19.27 4.38
N LYS A 207 12.05 20.60 4.37
CA LYS A 207 11.69 21.42 3.21
C LYS A 207 12.61 22.64 3.13
N THR A 208 12.70 23.27 1.96
CA THR A 208 13.41 24.55 1.77
C THR A 208 12.66 25.45 0.80
N ASP A 209 12.80 26.77 0.97
CA ASP A 209 12.29 27.81 0.05
C ASP A 209 13.42 28.49 -0.75
N GLY A 210 14.62 27.90 -0.77
CA GLY A 210 15.80 28.48 -1.39
C GLY A 210 16.51 29.56 -0.56
N THR A 211 16.06 29.86 0.65
CA THR A 211 16.79 30.71 1.61
C THR A 211 16.78 30.13 3.01
N PHE A 212 15.68 29.51 3.40
CA PHE A 212 15.42 28.87 4.68
C PHE A 212 15.30 27.36 4.53
N ILE A 213 15.71 26.64 5.57
CA ILE A 213 15.46 25.22 5.77
C ILE A 213 14.43 25.08 6.90
N TYR A 214 13.42 24.27 6.66
CA TYR A 214 12.39 23.88 7.60
C TYR A 214 12.61 22.41 7.93
N ARG A 215 12.80 22.07 9.21
CA ARG A 215 13.07 20.69 9.60
C ARG A 215 12.37 20.29 10.89
N ILE A 216 11.89 19.07 10.93
CA ILE A 216 11.41 18.43 12.16
C ILE A 216 12.60 17.88 12.94
N ILE A 217 12.60 18.07 14.27
CA ILE A 217 13.62 17.54 15.18
C ILE A 217 12.94 16.76 16.30
N ASP A 218 13.41 15.53 16.53
CA ASP A 218 12.98 14.60 17.58
C ASP A 218 11.45 14.38 17.68
N ASN A 219 10.75 14.57 16.56
CA ASN A 219 9.28 14.57 16.48
C ASN A 219 8.62 15.45 17.55
N GLN A 220 9.25 16.58 17.91
CA GLN A 220 8.79 17.47 19.00
C GLN A 220 8.75 18.94 18.61
N LYS A 221 9.52 19.34 17.60
CA LYS A 221 9.62 20.74 17.18
C LYS A 221 9.93 20.85 15.70
N VAL A 222 9.57 22.00 15.14
CA VAL A 222 10.00 22.43 13.82
C VAL A 222 10.99 23.58 13.98
N GLU A 223 12.17 23.45 13.39
CA GLU A 223 13.17 24.51 13.32
C GLU A 223 13.12 25.19 11.94
N ILE A 224 13.14 26.52 11.93
CA ILE A 224 13.26 27.33 10.72
C ILE A 224 14.63 28.00 10.76
N VAL A 225 15.51 27.59 9.86
CA VAL A 225 16.90 28.04 9.79
C VAL A 225 17.06 28.90 8.55
N GLN A 226 17.54 30.14 8.70
CA GLN A 226 18.05 30.89 7.57
C GLN A 226 19.34 30.22 7.13
N ALA A 227 19.29 29.45 6.05
CA ALA A 227 20.36 28.57 5.61
C ALA A 227 21.29 29.25 4.60
N TYR A 228 20.75 30.18 3.79
CA TYR A 228 21.51 30.90 2.77
C TYR A 228 21.53 32.43 3.04
N PRO A 229 22.68 33.12 2.86
CA PRO A 229 24.01 32.57 2.60
C PRO A 229 24.59 31.75 3.77
N ALA A 230 25.26 30.65 3.46
CA ALA A 230 25.71 29.64 4.42
C ALA A 230 26.62 30.16 5.54
N ASN A 231 27.45 31.16 5.26
CA ASN A 231 28.36 31.77 6.23
C ASN A 231 27.65 32.62 7.31
N THR A 232 26.36 32.91 7.12
CA THR A 232 25.51 33.65 8.06
C THR A 232 24.38 32.79 8.61
N MET A 233 24.47 31.47 8.46
CA MET A 233 23.42 30.54 8.84
C MET A 233 23.02 30.73 10.31
N THR A 234 21.72 30.88 10.55
CA THR A 234 21.19 31.13 11.89
C THR A 234 19.77 30.61 12.02
N THR A 235 19.40 30.11 13.20
CA THR A 235 18.03 29.73 13.49
C THR A 235 17.15 30.99 13.58
N ALA A 236 16.17 31.10 12.69
CA ALA A 236 15.23 32.21 12.65
C ALA A 236 14.13 32.05 13.70
N SER A 237 13.58 30.84 13.82
CA SER A 237 12.60 30.49 14.85
C SER A 237 12.54 28.98 15.11
N THR A 238 11.83 28.62 16.17
CA THR A 238 11.52 27.23 16.52
C THR A 238 10.09 27.15 17.00
N ILE A 239 9.31 26.27 16.39
CA ILE A 239 7.94 25.96 16.79
C ILE A 239 8.01 24.72 17.68
N GLN A 240 7.85 24.92 18.98
CA GLN A 240 7.82 23.84 19.97
C GLN A 240 6.39 23.35 20.17
N TYR A 241 6.19 22.03 20.15
CA TYR A 241 4.90 21.40 20.41
C TYR A 241 4.80 20.89 21.84
N ASP A 242 3.55 20.62 22.26
CA ASP A 242 3.27 19.98 23.54
C ASP A 242 3.58 18.47 23.49
N ASP A 243 3.58 17.81 24.65
CA ASP A 243 3.90 16.39 24.77
C ASP A 243 2.86 15.45 24.10
N ASN A 244 1.80 16.01 23.51
CA ASN A 244 0.71 15.25 22.92
C ASN A 244 0.69 15.33 21.40
N PHE A 245 1.46 16.22 20.76
CA PHE A 245 1.55 16.32 19.30
C PHE A 245 2.97 16.04 18.80
N TYR A 246 3.08 15.06 17.92
CA TYR A 246 4.32 14.55 17.36
C TYR A 246 4.40 14.89 15.87
N PRO A 247 5.01 16.02 15.47
CA PRO A 247 5.21 16.34 14.06
C PRO A 247 6.02 15.25 13.36
N SER A 248 5.62 14.91 12.14
CA SER A 248 6.27 13.89 11.31
C SER A 248 6.52 14.34 9.87
N HIS A 249 5.66 15.21 9.31
CA HIS A 249 5.81 15.66 7.92
C HIS A 249 5.53 17.16 7.74
N LEU A 250 6.14 17.75 6.71
CA LEU A 250 6.04 19.14 6.33
C LEU A 250 5.58 19.27 4.87
N PHE A 251 4.76 20.28 4.62
CA PHE A 251 4.59 20.89 3.30
C PHE A 251 4.95 22.36 3.37
N LEU A 252 5.43 22.87 2.24
CA LEU A 252 5.67 24.28 2.02
C LEU A 252 4.94 24.69 0.74
N HIS A 253 4.16 25.76 0.82
CA HIS A 253 3.50 26.34 -0.35
C HIS A 253 3.43 27.87 -0.15
N GLU A 254 4.13 28.61 -1.00
CA GLU A 254 4.28 30.07 -0.88
C GLU A 254 4.71 30.47 0.55
N GLU A 255 3.91 31.29 1.24
CA GLU A 255 4.16 31.74 2.61
C GLU A 255 3.42 30.89 3.67
N THR A 256 3.11 29.64 3.32
CA THR A 256 2.41 28.69 4.19
C THR A 256 3.28 27.47 4.52
N LEU A 257 3.48 27.21 5.81
CA LEU A 257 4.08 25.99 6.33
C LEU A 257 2.98 25.10 6.92
N ILE A 258 2.91 23.85 6.50
CA ILE A 258 1.99 22.87 7.06
C ILE A 258 2.79 21.83 7.80
N VAL A 259 2.41 21.57 9.04
CA VAL A 259 3.03 20.57 9.90
C VAL A 259 1.99 19.49 10.17
N LEU A 260 2.24 18.31 9.61
CA LEU A 260 1.46 17.09 9.85
C LEU A 260 2.10 16.28 10.97
N GLY A 261 1.28 15.70 11.82
CA GLY A 261 1.73 14.85 12.91
C GLY A 261 0.59 14.15 13.62
N ASP A 262 0.95 13.22 14.49
CA ASP A 262 -0.01 12.49 15.32
C ASP A 262 -0.26 13.26 16.63
N LYS A 263 -1.53 13.38 17.01
CA LYS A 263 -1.97 13.95 18.28
C LYS A 263 -2.64 12.89 19.13
N TRP A 264 -2.09 12.64 20.31
CA TRP A 264 -2.68 11.75 21.29
C TRP A 264 -3.60 12.52 22.24
N ILE A 265 -4.87 12.14 22.28
CA ILE A 265 -5.88 12.80 23.12
C ILE A 265 -6.33 11.80 24.19
N PRO A 266 -5.79 11.90 25.42
CA PRO A 266 -6.15 10.96 26.47
C PRO A 266 -7.62 11.16 26.86
N SER A 267 -8.31 10.05 27.06
CA SER A 267 -9.71 9.96 27.52
C SER A 267 -10.02 10.87 28.72
N SER A 268 -9.09 11.02 29.67
CA SER A 268 -9.23 11.89 30.85
C SER A 268 -9.35 13.39 30.54
N SER A 269 -8.93 13.84 29.36
CA SER A 269 -8.98 15.25 28.94
C SER A 269 -10.32 15.65 28.30
N GLN A 270 -11.19 14.66 28.04
CA GLN A 270 -12.47 14.84 27.36
C GLN A 270 -13.58 15.09 28.38
N HIS A 271 -13.65 16.32 28.92
CA HIS A 271 -14.69 16.70 29.88
C HIS A 271 -16.08 16.98 29.24
N ASP A 272 -16.18 16.99 27.92
CA ASP A 272 -17.36 17.45 27.16
C ASP A 272 -18.10 16.36 26.35
N LEU A 273 -17.72 15.08 26.41
CA LEU A 273 -18.56 14.01 25.86
C LEU A 273 -19.71 13.75 26.85
N THR A 274 -20.81 14.48 26.67
CA THR A 274 -21.98 14.48 27.54
C THR A 274 -22.89 13.25 27.34
N ASP A 275 -22.34 12.04 27.27
CA ASP A 275 -23.14 10.82 27.35
C ASP A 275 -22.50 9.78 28.28
N THR A 276 -23.36 9.27 29.15
CA THR A 276 -23.10 8.39 30.29
C THR A 276 -22.33 7.12 29.94
N GLU A 277 -21.33 6.79 30.75
CA GLU A 277 -20.62 5.49 30.79
C GLU A 277 -20.01 5.02 29.46
N SER A 278 -19.39 5.93 28.70
CA SER A 278 -18.52 5.54 27.58
C SER A 278 -17.15 5.07 28.10
N TYR A 279 -16.58 4.03 27.49
CA TYR A 279 -15.21 3.61 27.78
C TYR A 279 -14.27 4.80 27.63
N ALA A 280 -13.34 4.96 28.59
CA ALA A 280 -12.25 5.91 28.46
C ALA A 280 -11.36 5.48 27.30
N ILE A 281 -11.67 5.97 26.10
CA ILE A 281 -10.96 5.68 24.86
C ILE A 281 -10.04 6.85 24.57
N ASP A 282 -8.76 6.55 24.44
CA ASP A 282 -7.79 7.51 23.95
C ASP A 282 -7.96 7.63 22.43
N HIS A 283 -8.00 8.87 21.92
CA HIS A 283 -8.11 9.12 20.49
C HIS A 283 -6.72 9.43 19.92
N SER A 284 -6.39 8.76 18.83
CA SER A 284 -5.26 9.13 17.98
C SER A 284 -5.81 9.92 16.79
N MET A 285 -5.33 11.15 16.63
CA MET A 285 -5.74 12.05 15.54
C MET A 285 -4.52 12.35 14.68
N THR A 286 -4.65 12.29 13.36
CA THR A 286 -3.70 12.94 12.45
C THR A 286 -4.09 14.40 12.32
N VAL A 287 -3.14 15.31 12.53
CA VAL A 287 -3.40 16.76 12.58
C VAL A 287 -2.53 17.50 11.58
N ALA A 288 -3.15 18.35 10.77
CA ALA A 288 -2.51 19.35 9.93
C ALA A 288 -2.59 20.73 10.61
N LYS A 289 -1.44 21.22 11.09
CA LYS A 289 -1.30 22.59 11.60
C LYS A 289 -0.77 23.50 10.50
N ILE A 290 -1.55 24.51 10.12
CA ILE A 290 -1.28 25.41 8.99
C ILE A 290 -0.78 26.75 9.56
N TYR A 291 0.45 27.14 9.20
CA TYR A 291 1.12 28.34 9.66
C TYR A 291 1.32 29.36 8.54
N ASN A 292 1.04 30.62 8.83
CA ASN A 292 1.58 31.73 8.06
C ASN A 292 3.05 31.90 8.46
N ILE A 293 3.91 32.01 7.46
CA ILE A 293 5.34 32.24 7.62
C ILE A 293 5.78 33.45 6.79
N ASP A 294 5.00 34.52 6.68
CA ASP A 294 5.48 35.77 6.05
C ASP A 294 6.66 36.31 6.86
N ASP A 295 6.56 36.24 8.19
CA ASP A 295 7.66 36.48 9.13
C ASP A 295 8.24 35.15 9.62
N LYS A 296 9.39 34.74 9.08
CA LYS A 296 10.07 33.49 9.46
C LYS A 296 10.53 33.45 10.92
N THR A 297 10.62 34.61 11.57
CA THR A 297 11.01 34.72 12.98
C THR A 297 9.84 34.56 13.94
N ALA A 298 8.60 34.67 13.44
CA ALA A 298 7.38 34.53 14.21
C ALA A 298 6.25 33.81 13.43
N PRO A 299 6.40 32.51 13.10
CA PRO A 299 5.34 31.73 12.47
C PRO A 299 4.02 31.80 13.24
N ALA A 300 2.92 32.09 12.54
CA ALA A 300 1.61 32.25 13.14
C ALA A 300 0.68 31.10 12.74
N LEU A 301 0.18 30.32 13.70
CA LEU A 301 -0.81 29.27 13.45
C LEU A 301 -2.12 29.92 12.95
N ILE A 302 -2.55 29.54 11.75
CA ILE A 302 -3.79 30.03 11.12
C ILE A 302 -4.94 29.08 11.41
N ARG A 303 -4.71 27.78 11.22
CA ARG A 303 -5.76 26.76 11.26
C ARG A 303 -5.18 25.41 11.67
N GLU A 304 -5.97 24.64 12.43
CA GLU A 304 -5.69 23.25 12.78
C GLU A 304 -6.85 22.41 12.25
N VAL A 305 -6.55 21.45 11.38
CA VAL A 305 -7.51 20.47 10.86
C VAL A 305 -7.05 19.09 11.27
N SER A 306 -7.95 18.25 11.75
CA SER A 306 -7.60 16.88 12.14
C SER A 306 -8.64 15.86 11.71
N ALA A 307 -8.18 14.63 11.47
CA ALA A 307 -9.01 13.47 11.25
C ALA A 307 -8.54 12.33 12.16
N GLU A 308 -9.49 11.55 12.67
CA GLU A 308 -9.21 10.42 13.55
C GLU A 308 -8.49 9.30 12.78
N GLY A 309 -7.60 8.61 13.49
CA GLY A 309 -6.78 7.55 12.94
C GLY A 309 -5.33 7.95 12.72
N HIS A 310 -4.56 6.96 12.28
CA HIS A 310 -3.14 7.07 12.00
C HIS A 310 -2.90 7.62 10.61
N TYR A 311 -1.82 8.38 10.45
CA TYR A 311 -1.39 8.88 9.15
C TYR A 311 -1.07 7.72 8.20
N ASN A 312 -1.72 7.70 7.03
CA ASN A 312 -1.37 6.80 5.93
C ASN A 312 -0.45 7.53 4.95
N SER A 313 -0.93 8.65 4.39
CA SER A 313 -0.20 9.40 3.37
C SER A 313 -0.80 10.81 3.19
N ALA A 314 -0.01 11.74 2.68
CA ALA A 314 -0.49 13.05 2.27
C ALA A 314 0.13 13.50 0.94
N ARG A 315 -0.65 14.24 0.17
CA ARG A 315 -0.31 14.81 -1.13
C ARG A 315 -0.82 16.24 -1.23
N MET A 316 -0.15 17.05 -2.01
CA MET A 316 -0.56 18.42 -2.29
C MET A 316 -0.49 18.71 -3.78
N ILE A 317 -1.56 19.25 -4.33
CA ILE A 317 -1.62 19.78 -5.70
C ILE A 317 -2.04 21.24 -5.57
N ASP A 318 -1.23 22.14 -6.14
CA ASP A 318 -1.40 23.58 -5.97
C ASP A 318 -1.61 23.95 -4.48
N SER A 319 -2.76 24.54 -4.16
CA SER A 319 -3.17 24.94 -2.81
C SER A 319 -4.07 23.92 -2.09
N TYR A 320 -4.21 22.70 -2.61
CA TYR A 320 -5.07 21.68 -2.01
C TYR A 320 -4.22 20.61 -1.34
N LEU A 321 -4.32 20.52 -0.01
CA LEU A 321 -3.78 19.44 0.79
C LEU A 321 -4.80 18.30 0.87
N TYR A 322 -4.36 17.08 0.58
CA TYR A 322 -5.09 15.84 0.81
C TYR A 322 -4.28 15.00 1.80
N PHE A 323 -4.84 14.67 2.95
CA PHE A 323 -4.24 13.71 3.87
C PHE A 323 -5.21 12.58 4.18
N VAL A 324 -4.66 11.38 4.24
CA VAL A 324 -5.40 10.14 4.38
C VAL A 324 -5.07 9.51 5.72
N THR A 325 -6.10 9.13 6.46
CA THR A 325 -5.97 8.46 7.76
C THR A 325 -6.65 7.10 7.75
N ASP A 326 -6.05 6.15 8.47
CA ASP A 326 -6.67 4.85 8.73
C ASP A 326 -7.10 4.75 10.20
N PHE A 327 -8.36 4.45 10.42
CA PHE A 327 -8.98 4.37 11.75
C PHE A 327 -9.71 3.05 11.94
N SER A 328 -9.34 2.29 12.97
CA SER A 328 -10.08 1.09 13.39
C SER A 328 -10.93 1.43 14.62
N PRO A 329 -12.26 1.44 14.52
CA PRO A 329 -13.13 1.71 15.66
C PRO A 329 -13.10 0.53 16.63
N TYR A 330 -13.37 0.82 17.90
CA TYR A 330 -13.48 -0.20 18.95
C TYR A 330 -14.82 -0.95 18.90
N TYR A 331 -15.12 -1.62 17.78
CA TYR A 331 -16.42 -2.24 17.54
C TYR A 331 -16.82 -3.33 18.54
N TRP A 332 -15.88 -3.90 19.30
CA TRP A 332 -16.18 -4.81 20.42
C TRP A 332 -16.99 -4.15 21.54
N THR A 333 -16.99 -2.82 21.65
CA THR A 333 -17.80 -2.11 22.66
C THR A 333 -19.30 -2.32 22.44
N LEU A 334 -19.74 -2.74 21.24
CA LEU A 334 -21.13 -3.10 20.95
C LEU A 334 -21.66 -4.27 21.80
N GLU A 335 -20.79 -5.08 22.39
CA GLU A 335 -21.19 -6.15 23.30
C GLU A 335 -21.85 -5.63 24.58
N GLU A 336 -21.34 -4.52 25.11
CA GLU A 336 -21.78 -3.93 26.37
C GLU A 336 -22.66 -2.69 26.12
N ASN A 337 -22.33 -1.88 25.11
CA ASN A 337 -23.08 -0.69 24.73
C ASN A 337 -23.44 -0.71 23.23
N LYS A 338 -24.67 -1.14 22.93
CA LYS A 338 -25.23 -1.14 21.56
C LYS A 338 -25.44 0.24 20.95
N GLN A 339 -25.26 1.32 21.73
CA GLN A 339 -25.36 2.70 21.26
C GLN A 339 -23.99 3.39 21.19
N ALA A 340 -22.88 2.64 21.33
CA ALA A 340 -21.55 3.18 21.13
C ALA A 340 -21.42 3.75 19.71
N SER A 341 -20.97 5.00 19.57
CA SER A 341 -20.69 5.57 18.26
C SER A 341 -19.41 4.96 17.72
N LEU A 342 -19.48 4.42 16.51
CA LEU A 342 -18.34 3.82 15.80
C LEU A 342 -17.95 4.66 14.57
N ARG A 343 -18.32 5.94 14.59
CA ARG A 343 -18.00 6.88 13.52
C ARG A 343 -16.60 7.45 13.72
N PRO A 344 -15.81 7.60 12.64
CA PRO A 344 -14.60 8.39 12.70
C PRO A 344 -14.93 9.85 13.01
N SER A 345 -13.99 10.52 13.63
CA SER A 345 -14.12 11.91 14.05
C SER A 345 -13.17 12.83 13.29
N TYR A 346 -13.48 14.12 13.32
CA TYR A 346 -12.62 15.16 12.77
C TYR A 346 -12.71 16.43 13.64
N SER A 347 -11.78 17.36 13.46
CA SER A 347 -11.91 18.70 14.00
C SER A 347 -11.37 19.75 13.04
N ASP A 348 -11.88 20.97 13.16
CA ASP A 348 -11.45 22.13 12.39
C ASP A 348 -11.52 23.36 13.30
N SER A 349 -10.36 23.94 13.61
CA SER A 349 -10.26 25.08 14.53
C SER A 349 -11.08 26.29 14.09
N LYS A 350 -11.41 26.43 12.80
CA LYS A 350 -12.34 27.45 12.28
C LYS A 350 -13.72 27.34 12.91
N GLN A 351 -14.18 26.12 13.21
CA GLN A 351 -15.49 25.83 13.80
C GLN A 351 -15.42 25.57 15.33
N GLY A 352 -14.27 25.81 15.95
CA GLY A 352 -13.96 25.47 17.33
C GLY A 352 -13.11 24.19 17.45
N GLU A 353 -12.45 24.02 18.59
CA GLU A 353 -11.51 22.92 18.83
C GLU A 353 -12.19 21.58 19.19
N SER A 354 -13.51 21.51 19.18
CA SER A 354 -14.23 20.29 19.54
C SER A 354 -14.12 19.23 18.45
N ILE A 355 -13.81 18.01 18.87
CA ILE A 355 -13.86 16.82 18.03
C ILE A 355 -15.33 16.51 17.75
N LYS A 356 -15.67 16.31 16.48
CA LYS A 356 -17.02 15.97 16.02
C LYS A 356 -16.99 14.67 15.23
N PRO A 357 -17.98 13.79 15.38
CA PRO A 357 -18.09 12.63 14.51
C PRO A 357 -18.37 13.10 13.07
N ILE A 358 -17.86 12.37 12.08
CA ILE A 358 -18.21 12.59 10.67
C ILE A 358 -19.70 12.30 10.48
N ASP A 359 -20.38 13.15 9.70
CA ASP A 359 -21.79 12.97 9.38
C ASP A 359 -21.99 11.72 8.50
N LEU A 360 -23.10 11.00 8.73
CA LEU A 360 -23.38 9.71 8.06
C LEU A 360 -23.36 9.83 6.52
N GLU A 361 -23.79 10.98 5.98
CA GLU A 361 -23.78 11.25 4.53
C GLU A 361 -22.37 11.33 3.91
N HIS A 362 -21.35 11.51 4.74
CA HIS A 362 -19.94 11.53 4.34
C HIS A 362 -19.21 10.22 4.65
N ILE A 363 -19.93 9.21 5.17
CA ILE A 363 -19.42 7.86 5.38
C ILE A 363 -19.99 6.97 4.29
N GLN A 364 -19.14 6.28 3.54
CA GLN A 364 -19.52 5.37 2.47
C GLN A 364 -19.01 3.97 2.80
N ILE A 365 -19.85 2.95 2.62
CA ILE A 365 -19.47 1.55 2.84
C ILE A 365 -19.01 0.99 1.51
N ILE A 366 -17.77 0.48 1.48
CA ILE A 366 -17.27 -0.25 0.32
C ILE A 366 -17.91 -1.64 0.32
N PRO A 367 -18.62 -2.01 -0.76
CA PRO A 367 -19.22 -3.34 -0.85
C PRO A 367 -18.17 -4.44 -0.81
N GLU A 368 -18.58 -5.60 -0.29
CA GLU A 368 -17.79 -6.84 -0.35
C GLU A 368 -16.40 -6.77 0.31
N THR A 369 -16.20 -5.80 1.20
CA THR A 369 -15.08 -5.77 2.15
C THR A 369 -15.62 -6.09 3.54
N ALA A 370 -15.01 -7.06 4.23
CA ALA A 370 -15.34 -7.40 5.61
C ALA A 370 -14.34 -6.78 6.60
N ASN A 371 -13.79 -5.61 6.26
CA ASN A 371 -12.81 -4.91 7.09
C ASN A 371 -13.52 -3.92 8.02
N SER A 372 -13.12 -3.90 9.29
CA SER A 372 -13.65 -2.97 10.29
C SER A 372 -13.01 -1.58 10.23
N GLY A 373 -11.92 -1.40 9.49
CA GLY A 373 -11.23 -0.12 9.35
C GLY A 373 -11.95 0.87 8.43
N TYR A 374 -11.80 2.15 8.75
CA TYR A 374 -12.11 3.29 7.90
C TYR A 374 -10.83 3.85 7.30
N THR A 375 -10.87 4.19 6.01
CA THR A 375 -9.93 5.16 5.42
C THR A 375 -10.65 6.49 5.28
N THR A 376 -10.11 7.57 5.83
CA THR A 376 -10.67 8.92 5.71
C THR A 376 -9.76 9.79 4.87
N ILE A 377 -10.32 10.42 3.83
CA ILE A 377 -9.62 11.41 3.00
C ILE A 377 -10.11 12.78 3.43
N THR A 378 -9.21 13.57 4.03
CA THR A 378 -9.47 14.96 4.40
C THR A 378 -8.74 15.88 3.43
N SER A 379 -9.49 16.82 2.86
CA SER A 379 -8.99 17.79 1.89
C SER A 379 -9.23 19.22 2.36
N VAL A 380 -8.21 20.06 2.18
CA VAL A 380 -8.15 21.42 2.70
C VAL A 380 -7.57 22.35 1.62
N ASN A 381 -8.25 23.45 1.32
CA ASN A 381 -7.64 24.54 0.57
C ASN A 381 -6.81 25.39 1.54
N ILE A 382 -5.49 25.37 1.38
CA ILE A 382 -4.55 26.00 2.31
C ILE A 382 -4.37 27.50 2.05
N SER A 383 -4.69 27.97 0.84
CA SER A 383 -4.60 29.40 0.47
C SER A 383 -5.84 30.20 0.88
N ASP A 384 -6.93 29.54 1.26
CA ASP A 384 -8.13 30.17 1.81
C ASP A 384 -8.47 29.58 3.19
N PRO A 385 -7.98 30.20 4.29
CA PRO A 385 -8.28 29.76 5.65
C PRO A 385 -9.77 29.73 6.00
N GLU A 386 -10.60 30.48 5.25
CA GLU A 386 -12.05 30.54 5.42
C GLU A 386 -12.79 29.54 4.52
N ALA A 387 -12.09 28.78 3.67
CA ALA A 387 -12.72 27.71 2.90
C ALA A 387 -13.21 26.57 3.82
N ASP A 388 -14.26 25.88 3.40
CA ASP A 388 -14.69 24.66 4.08
C ASP A 388 -13.73 23.51 3.73
N ILE A 389 -13.65 22.52 4.63
CA ILE A 389 -12.92 21.28 4.40
C ILE A 389 -13.87 20.19 3.92
N SER A 390 -13.34 19.16 3.27
CA SER A 390 -14.09 17.92 3.02
C SER A 390 -13.39 16.76 3.69
N SER A 391 -14.10 16.04 4.56
CA SER A 391 -13.65 14.78 5.17
C SER A 391 -14.62 13.68 4.77
N LYS A 392 -14.20 12.79 3.88
CA LYS A 392 -15.00 11.64 3.45
C LYS A 392 -14.37 10.36 3.94
N SER A 393 -15.18 9.50 4.55
CA SER A 393 -14.71 8.26 5.15
C SER A 393 -15.26 7.06 4.41
N PHE A 394 -14.40 6.08 4.17
CA PHE A 394 -14.68 4.88 3.42
C PHE A 394 -14.49 3.68 4.34
N LEU A 395 -15.60 3.08 4.77
CA LEU A 395 -15.61 1.89 5.61
C LEU A 395 -15.27 0.67 4.75
N GLY A 396 -14.25 -0.08 5.16
CA GLY A 396 -13.82 -1.31 4.49
C GLY A 396 -12.56 -1.18 3.62
N SER A 397 -12.01 0.04 3.46
CA SER A 397 -10.73 0.28 2.81
C SER A 397 -9.60 0.39 3.82
N SER A 398 -8.44 -0.17 3.47
CA SER A 398 -7.12 0.17 4.03
C SER A 398 -6.08 -0.27 3.00
N GLY A 399 -5.24 0.64 2.51
CA GLY A 399 -4.37 0.33 1.38
C GLY A 399 -3.25 1.34 1.16
N GLN A 400 -2.36 1.00 0.22
CA GLN A 400 -1.34 1.95 -0.25
C GLN A 400 -1.98 2.98 -1.17
N LEU A 401 -1.47 4.21 -1.12
CA LEU A 401 -1.95 5.34 -1.90
C LEU A 401 -1.07 5.58 -3.13
N TYR A 402 -1.71 5.83 -4.29
CA TYR A 402 -1.12 6.47 -5.46
C TYR A 402 -1.97 7.68 -5.83
N MET A 403 -1.36 8.75 -6.36
CA MET A 403 -2.09 9.95 -6.74
C MET A 403 -1.43 10.62 -7.94
N SER A 404 -2.23 10.85 -8.99
CA SER A 404 -1.92 11.70 -10.12
C SER A 404 -2.51 13.11 -9.89
N GLU A 405 -2.35 14.02 -10.86
CA GLU A 405 -2.96 15.36 -10.76
C GLU A 405 -4.50 15.32 -10.73
N GLU A 406 -5.11 14.29 -11.33
CA GLU A 406 -6.56 14.20 -11.49
C GLU A 406 -7.21 13.13 -10.60
N HIS A 407 -6.46 12.11 -10.20
CA HIS A 407 -6.99 10.95 -9.51
C HIS A 407 -6.19 10.53 -8.28
N LEU A 408 -6.91 10.01 -7.27
CA LEU A 408 -6.33 9.30 -6.13
C LEU A 408 -6.76 7.84 -6.21
N TYR A 409 -5.82 6.93 -5.92
CA TYR A 409 -6.04 5.50 -5.91
C TYR A 409 -5.68 4.91 -4.55
N LEU A 410 -6.52 4.02 -4.05
CA LEU A 410 -6.22 3.18 -2.88
C LEU A 410 -6.15 1.72 -3.30
N ALA A 411 -5.03 1.07 -2.98
CA ALA A 411 -4.77 -0.33 -3.29
C ALA A 411 -4.75 -1.17 -2.00
N ALA A 412 -5.85 -1.90 -1.76
CA ALA A 412 -6.06 -2.68 -0.55
C ALA A 412 -5.82 -4.18 -0.81
N ALA A 413 -4.84 -4.75 -0.11
CA ALA A 413 -4.58 -6.18 -0.17
C ALA A 413 -5.75 -6.97 0.46
N ASN A 414 -6.21 -7.98 -0.25
CA ASN A 414 -7.29 -8.87 0.16
C ASN A 414 -6.73 -10.30 0.32
N TYR A 415 -6.69 -10.76 1.56
CA TYR A 415 -6.22 -12.09 1.91
C TYR A 415 -7.41 -13.03 2.13
N SER A 416 -7.82 -13.73 1.07
CA SER A 416 -8.80 -14.81 1.21
C SER A 416 -8.17 -15.98 1.97
N HIS A 417 -8.71 -16.34 3.13
CA HIS A 417 -8.29 -17.54 3.84
C HIS A 417 -9.17 -18.72 3.40
N SER A 418 -8.71 -19.53 2.47
CA SER A 418 -9.34 -20.84 2.21
C SER A 418 -8.88 -21.83 3.28
N GLN A 419 -9.77 -22.18 4.22
CA GLN A 419 -9.55 -23.35 5.07
C GLN A 419 -10.01 -24.61 4.32
N GLU A 420 -9.08 -25.49 3.95
CA GLU A 420 -9.44 -26.84 3.54
C GLU A 420 -9.77 -27.71 4.76
N ARG A 421 -10.87 -28.47 4.69
CA ARG A 421 -11.20 -29.50 5.69
C ARG A 421 -11.09 -30.89 5.09
N ILE A 422 -10.07 -31.66 5.47
CA ILE A 422 -10.05 -33.12 5.29
C ILE A 422 -10.45 -33.79 6.61
N GLY A 423 -11.76 -33.99 6.82
CA GLY A 423 -12.30 -34.63 8.03
C GLY A 423 -12.51 -33.68 9.22
N ILE A 424 -12.32 -34.18 10.45
CA ILE A 424 -12.53 -33.44 11.72
C ILE A 424 -11.33 -32.56 12.12
N LEU A 425 -10.28 -32.52 11.30
CA LEU A 425 -9.05 -31.78 11.54
C LEU A 425 -8.94 -30.66 10.50
N PRO A 426 -8.94 -29.38 10.90
CA PRO A 426 -8.53 -28.30 10.01
C PRO A 426 -7.01 -28.42 9.79
N ILE A 427 -6.60 -28.48 8.53
CA ILE A 427 -5.21 -28.25 8.12
C ILE A 427 -5.19 -26.78 7.67
N PRO A 428 -4.17 -25.96 8.00
CA PRO A 428 -4.00 -24.68 7.33
C PRO A 428 -4.00 -24.96 5.83
N GLY A 429 -5.06 -24.53 5.13
CA GLY A 429 -5.10 -24.63 3.68
C GLY A 429 -3.99 -23.77 3.08
N PRO A 430 -3.70 -23.91 1.79
CA PRO A 430 -2.97 -22.88 1.07
C PRO A 430 -3.57 -21.50 1.42
N ARG A 431 -2.73 -20.46 1.57
CA ARG A 431 -3.23 -19.08 1.54
C ARG A 431 -4.13 -18.99 0.31
N GLY A 432 -5.39 -18.58 0.47
CA GLY A 432 -6.29 -18.44 -0.67
C GLY A 432 -5.75 -17.38 -1.63
N ASP A 433 -6.36 -17.28 -2.80
CA ASP A 433 -5.95 -16.34 -3.84
C ASP A 433 -5.74 -14.93 -3.24
N GLU A 434 -4.49 -14.47 -3.24
CA GLU A 434 -4.12 -13.13 -2.82
C GLU A 434 -4.54 -12.17 -3.95
N SER A 435 -5.28 -11.12 -3.63
CA SER A 435 -5.67 -10.10 -4.60
C SER A 435 -5.50 -8.69 -4.03
N THR A 436 -5.46 -7.70 -4.91
CA THR A 436 -5.45 -6.28 -4.55
C THR A 436 -6.69 -5.63 -5.13
N LYS A 437 -7.55 -5.11 -4.26
CA LYS A 437 -8.69 -4.28 -4.65
C LYS A 437 -8.22 -2.84 -4.84
N LEU A 438 -8.66 -2.22 -5.91
CA LEU A 438 -8.28 -0.88 -6.32
C LEU A 438 -9.51 0.02 -6.26
N PHE A 439 -9.38 1.19 -5.64
CA PHE A 439 -10.44 2.19 -5.55
C PHE A 439 -9.95 3.49 -6.16
N LYS A 440 -10.65 3.98 -7.19
CA LYS A 440 -10.30 5.20 -7.93
C LYS A 440 -11.21 6.35 -7.53
N PHE A 441 -10.60 7.48 -7.20
CA PHE A 441 -11.26 8.71 -6.80
C PHE A 441 -10.87 9.86 -7.74
N GLN A 442 -11.86 10.60 -8.23
CA GLN A 442 -11.66 11.86 -8.94
C GLN A 442 -11.39 12.98 -7.94
N LEU A 443 -10.43 13.84 -8.26
CA LEU A 443 -10.11 15.06 -7.53
C LEU A 443 -10.74 16.27 -8.24
N ASP A 444 -11.41 17.13 -7.47
CA ASP A 444 -11.96 18.42 -7.92
C ASP A 444 -11.89 19.43 -6.75
N GLY A 445 -10.70 20.01 -6.55
CA GLY A 445 -10.38 20.81 -5.37
C GLY A 445 -10.60 20.03 -4.08
N ILE A 446 -11.38 20.57 -3.14
CA ILE A 446 -11.72 19.83 -1.90
C ILE A 446 -12.70 18.67 -2.12
N ASN A 447 -13.25 18.46 -3.32
CA ASN A 447 -14.20 17.39 -3.56
C ASN A 447 -13.47 16.14 -4.06
N VAL A 448 -13.38 15.12 -3.21
CA VAL A 448 -12.89 13.79 -3.59
C VAL A 448 -14.09 12.88 -3.87
N LYS A 449 -14.20 12.32 -5.07
CA LYS A 449 -15.36 11.51 -5.47
C LYS A 449 -14.93 10.13 -5.93
N PHE A 450 -15.45 9.09 -5.30
CA PHE A 450 -15.30 7.72 -5.81
C PHE A 450 -15.94 7.57 -7.20
N ILE A 451 -15.20 7.02 -8.17
CA ILE A 451 -15.65 6.88 -9.56
C ILE A 451 -15.55 5.47 -10.13
N ALA A 452 -14.61 4.63 -9.66
CA ALA A 452 -14.44 3.26 -10.15
C ALA A 452 -13.72 2.37 -9.12
N GLN A 453 -13.85 1.06 -9.28
CA GLN A 453 -13.04 0.07 -8.58
C GLN A 453 -12.61 -1.04 -9.53
N GLY A 454 -11.52 -1.72 -9.19
CA GLY A 454 -11.05 -2.92 -9.89
C GLY A 454 -10.40 -3.90 -8.93
N GLU A 455 -9.99 -5.05 -9.45
CA GLU A 455 -9.29 -6.08 -8.68
C GLU A 455 -8.24 -6.76 -9.55
N VAL A 456 -7.03 -6.93 -9.01
CA VAL A 456 -5.92 -7.62 -9.66
C VAL A 456 -5.38 -8.72 -8.75
N LYS A 457 -4.73 -9.74 -9.32
CA LYS A 457 -4.11 -10.82 -8.53
C LYS A 457 -2.84 -10.32 -7.83
N GLY A 458 -2.51 -10.94 -6.71
CA GLY A 458 -1.32 -10.64 -5.92
C GLY A 458 -1.42 -9.38 -5.08
N THR A 459 -0.29 -9.02 -4.47
CA THR A 459 -0.10 -7.85 -3.61
C THR A 459 0.98 -6.93 -4.17
N ILE A 460 0.82 -5.63 -3.96
CA ILE A 460 1.81 -4.61 -4.39
C ILE A 460 2.95 -4.50 -3.39
N LEU A 461 4.13 -4.07 -3.87
CA LEU A 461 5.28 -3.79 -3.01
C LEU A 461 5.11 -2.45 -2.27
N ASN A 462 4.85 -1.38 -3.02
CA ASN A 462 4.71 -0.01 -2.52
C ASN A 462 4.04 0.87 -3.59
N GLN A 463 3.96 2.19 -3.35
CA GLN A 463 3.32 3.12 -4.29
C GLN A 463 3.92 3.09 -5.71
N PHE A 464 5.18 2.71 -5.92
CA PHE A 464 5.85 2.64 -7.25
C PHE A 464 5.55 1.38 -8.03
N SER A 465 4.86 0.46 -7.38
CA SER A 465 4.17 -0.61 -8.07
C SER A 465 2.96 -0.10 -8.85
N MET A 466 2.61 1.20 -8.78
CA MET A 466 1.44 1.81 -9.41
C MET A 466 1.82 3.06 -10.22
N ASP A 467 1.09 3.28 -11.31
CA ASP A 467 1.23 4.45 -12.17
C ASP A 467 -0.07 4.73 -12.95
N GLU A 468 -0.28 5.96 -13.40
CA GLU A 468 -1.32 6.37 -14.34
C GLU A 468 -0.70 7.02 -15.58
N TYR A 469 -0.96 6.45 -16.75
CA TYR A 469 -0.40 6.92 -18.01
C TYR A 469 -1.41 6.84 -19.16
N ASN A 470 -1.61 7.95 -19.85
CA ASN A 470 -2.56 8.09 -20.97
C ASN A 470 -3.98 7.55 -20.65
N GLY A 471 -4.46 7.77 -19.42
CA GLY A 471 -5.79 7.35 -18.95
C GLY A 471 -5.89 5.88 -18.51
N TYR A 472 -4.79 5.13 -18.53
CA TYR A 472 -4.72 3.76 -18.02
C TYR A 472 -3.98 3.72 -16.68
N PHE A 473 -4.48 2.89 -15.76
CA PHE A 473 -3.80 2.59 -14.51
C PHE A 473 -2.94 1.33 -14.69
N ARG A 474 -1.66 1.42 -14.35
CA ARG A 474 -0.69 0.33 -14.48
C ARG A 474 -0.25 -0.12 -13.09
N ILE A 475 -0.16 -1.42 -12.88
CA ILE A 475 0.20 -1.98 -11.58
C ILE A 475 1.04 -3.24 -11.73
N VAL A 476 2.04 -3.42 -10.86
CA VAL A 476 2.77 -4.69 -10.72
C VAL A 476 2.54 -5.32 -9.35
N THR A 477 2.43 -6.64 -9.31
CA THR A 477 2.10 -7.39 -8.08
C THR A 477 2.89 -8.69 -7.96
N THR A 478 3.06 -9.16 -6.73
CA THR A 478 3.54 -10.51 -6.41
C THR A 478 2.38 -11.34 -5.84
N GLU A 479 2.14 -12.51 -6.40
CA GLU A 479 1.15 -13.49 -5.91
C GLU A 479 1.87 -14.72 -5.35
N GLY A 480 1.47 -15.19 -4.17
CA GLY A 480 1.92 -16.46 -3.60
C GLY A 480 3.10 -16.34 -2.63
N SER A 481 3.55 -17.49 -2.11
CA SER A 481 4.58 -17.52 -1.06
C SER A 481 5.98 -17.67 -1.64
N THR A 482 6.89 -16.78 -1.23
CA THR A 482 8.35 -16.93 -1.43
C THR A 482 9.00 -17.89 -0.42
N TRP A 483 8.25 -18.31 0.60
CA TRP A 483 8.75 -19.13 1.71
C TRP A 483 8.37 -20.61 1.56
N GLY A 484 9.24 -21.50 2.07
CA GLY A 484 9.03 -22.96 2.11
C GLY A 484 9.88 -23.73 1.09
N ASP A 485 9.82 -25.06 1.15
CA ASP A 485 10.60 -25.97 0.27
C ASP A 485 10.19 -25.87 -1.21
N ASN A 486 9.00 -25.32 -1.50
CA ASN A 486 8.47 -25.16 -2.84
C ASN A 486 7.79 -23.78 -2.97
N PRO A 487 8.56 -22.69 -3.13
CA PRO A 487 7.99 -21.36 -3.29
C PRO A 487 7.13 -21.32 -4.56
N THR A 488 5.98 -20.69 -4.44
CA THR A 488 4.98 -20.58 -5.51
C THR A 488 4.80 -19.15 -5.97
N SER A 489 5.66 -18.23 -5.52
CA SER A 489 5.52 -16.82 -5.86
C SER A 489 5.68 -16.59 -7.35
N ARG A 490 4.93 -15.63 -7.88
CA ARG A 490 4.95 -15.21 -9.28
C ARG A 490 4.62 -13.72 -9.34
N ASN A 491 5.16 -13.05 -10.35
CA ASN A 491 5.05 -11.61 -10.49
C ASN A 491 4.24 -11.27 -11.73
N HIS A 492 3.48 -10.18 -11.65
CA HIS A 492 2.52 -9.80 -12.69
C HIS A 492 2.61 -8.31 -12.96
N LEU A 493 2.29 -7.92 -14.18
CA LEU A 493 1.93 -6.56 -14.57
C LEU A 493 0.49 -6.58 -15.09
N PHE A 494 -0.34 -5.67 -14.61
CA PHE A 494 -1.70 -5.46 -15.08
C PHE A 494 -1.86 -4.01 -15.55
N ILE A 495 -2.63 -3.82 -16.62
CA ILE A 495 -3.03 -2.51 -17.12
C ILE A 495 -4.56 -2.48 -17.09
N LEU A 496 -5.12 -1.47 -16.43
CA LEU A 496 -6.55 -1.27 -16.28
C LEU A 496 -6.98 0.01 -16.99
N ASP A 497 -8.18 -0.04 -17.59
CA ASP A 497 -8.77 1.11 -18.29
C ASP A 497 -9.37 2.15 -17.32
N GLU A 498 -10.02 3.17 -17.88
CA GLU A 498 -10.64 4.25 -17.10
C GLU A 498 -11.71 3.74 -16.11
N ALA A 499 -12.41 2.67 -16.46
CA ALA A 499 -13.42 2.01 -15.66
C ALA A 499 -12.84 0.99 -14.67
N MET A 500 -11.50 0.88 -14.59
CA MET A 500 -10.75 -0.08 -13.78
C MET A 500 -10.98 -1.54 -14.19
N ALA A 501 -11.37 -1.79 -15.45
CA ALA A 501 -11.40 -3.12 -16.03
C ALA A 501 -10.02 -3.47 -16.60
N GLN A 502 -9.60 -4.73 -16.48
CA GLN A 502 -8.31 -5.19 -17.01
C GLN A 502 -8.28 -5.10 -18.54
N ALA A 503 -7.42 -4.23 -19.08
CA ALA A 503 -7.18 -4.06 -20.50
C ALA A 503 -6.12 -5.05 -21.03
N GLY A 504 -5.04 -5.26 -20.27
CA GLY A 504 -3.95 -6.18 -20.63
C GLY A 504 -3.14 -6.62 -19.43
N SER A 505 -2.35 -7.67 -19.59
CA SER A 505 -1.48 -8.19 -18.52
C SER A 505 -0.26 -8.93 -19.05
N VAL A 506 0.79 -8.96 -18.22
CA VAL A 506 1.91 -9.88 -18.32
C VAL A 506 1.94 -10.66 -17.00
N GLU A 507 1.68 -11.95 -17.04
CA GLU A 507 1.53 -12.78 -15.84
C GLU A 507 2.61 -13.85 -15.72
N ASP A 508 2.78 -14.41 -14.52
CA ASP A 508 3.65 -15.55 -14.23
C ASP A 508 5.16 -15.28 -14.45
N LEU A 509 5.60 -14.04 -14.20
CA LEU A 509 7.01 -13.66 -14.28
C LEU A 509 7.81 -14.12 -13.06
N ALA A 510 9.06 -14.52 -13.28
CA ALA A 510 10.06 -14.81 -12.25
C ALA A 510 9.54 -15.76 -11.14
N PHE A 511 9.25 -17.00 -11.51
CA PHE A 511 8.70 -18.00 -10.58
C PHE A 511 9.63 -18.25 -9.37
N GLY A 512 9.07 -18.14 -8.17
CA GLY A 512 9.77 -18.28 -6.89
C GLY A 512 10.49 -17.00 -6.43
N GLU A 513 10.33 -15.89 -7.14
CA GLU A 513 10.90 -14.58 -6.80
C GLU A 513 9.78 -13.60 -6.38
N ARG A 514 10.14 -12.51 -5.69
CA ARG A 514 9.25 -11.37 -5.38
C ARG A 514 9.78 -10.08 -5.98
N ILE A 515 8.91 -9.10 -6.19
CA ILE A 515 9.29 -7.75 -6.60
C ILE A 515 10.07 -7.06 -5.47
N TYR A 516 11.17 -6.40 -5.82
CA TYR A 516 11.99 -5.56 -4.95
C TYR A 516 12.00 -4.09 -5.36
N SER A 517 11.75 -3.81 -6.65
CA SER A 517 11.55 -2.46 -7.14
C SER A 517 10.73 -2.46 -8.42
N ALA A 518 10.04 -1.36 -8.68
CA ALA A 518 9.29 -1.13 -9.89
C ALA A 518 9.42 0.33 -10.29
N ARG A 519 9.44 0.59 -11.59
CA ARG A 519 9.50 1.92 -12.18
C ARG A 519 8.67 1.94 -13.45
N PHE A 520 7.83 2.96 -13.62
CA PHE A 520 7.18 3.25 -14.89
C PHE A 520 7.84 4.50 -15.50
N MET A 521 8.08 4.46 -16.81
CA MET A 521 8.60 5.61 -17.58
C MET A 521 7.94 5.60 -18.95
N GLY A 522 7.07 6.57 -19.22
CA GLY A 522 6.39 6.66 -20.50
C GLY A 522 5.70 5.34 -20.88
N ASP A 523 6.09 4.78 -22.02
CA ASP A 523 5.54 3.54 -22.57
C ASP A 523 6.23 2.25 -22.09
N LYS A 524 7.05 2.32 -21.02
CA LYS A 524 7.75 1.18 -20.43
C LYS A 524 7.46 1.01 -18.94
N ALA A 525 7.53 -0.24 -18.51
CA ALA A 525 7.60 -0.62 -17.10
C ALA A 525 8.88 -1.43 -16.85
N TYR A 526 9.54 -1.14 -15.73
CA TYR A 526 10.75 -1.81 -15.26
C TYR A 526 10.43 -2.47 -13.93
N MET A 527 10.81 -3.72 -13.79
CA MET A 527 10.51 -4.50 -12.59
C MET A 527 11.73 -5.33 -12.21
N VAL A 528 12.06 -5.29 -10.93
CA VAL A 528 13.24 -5.93 -10.34
C VAL A 528 12.72 -7.01 -9.40
N THR A 529 13.18 -8.26 -9.57
CA THR A 529 12.73 -9.39 -8.75
C THR A 529 13.92 -10.12 -8.15
N PHE A 530 13.74 -10.76 -7.00
CA PHE A 530 14.88 -11.43 -6.37
C PHE A 530 14.54 -12.71 -5.63
N ARG A 531 15.47 -13.68 -5.75
CA ARG A 531 15.58 -14.88 -4.91
C ARG A 531 17.05 -15.22 -4.60
N GLU A 532 17.89 -15.33 -5.64
CA GLU A 532 19.34 -15.60 -5.53
C GLU A 532 20.18 -14.70 -6.47
N THR A 533 19.63 -14.36 -7.63
CA THR A 533 20.15 -13.38 -8.61
C THR A 533 18.96 -12.60 -9.16
N ASP A 534 19.12 -11.32 -9.47
CA ASP A 534 18.03 -10.41 -9.83
C ASP A 534 17.95 -10.16 -11.34
N PRO A 535 16.84 -10.53 -12.02
CA PRO A 535 16.52 -9.96 -13.31
C PRO A 535 15.81 -8.59 -13.20
N LEU A 536 16.44 -7.55 -13.75
CA LEU A 536 15.74 -6.35 -14.20
C LEU A 536 14.98 -6.67 -15.49
N PHE A 537 13.65 -6.66 -15.43
CA PHE A 537 12.77 -6.79 -16.59
C PHE A 537 12.49 -5.43 -17.23
N VAL A 538 12.48 -5.40 -18.57
CA VAL A 538 11.97 -4.29 -19.37
C VAL A 538 10.69 -4.74 -20.07
N ILE A 539 9.57 -4.09 -19.77
CA ILE A 539 8.24 -4.47 -20.26
C ILE A 539 7.69 -3.32 -21.12
N ASP A 540 7.27 -3.63 -22.34
CA ASP A 540 6.54 -2.70 -23.19
C ASP A 540 5.09 -2.57 -22.73
N THR A 541 4.65 -1.33 -22.57
CA THR A 541 3.26 -0.99 -22.24
C THR A 541 2.67 0.00 -23.25
N ALA A 542 3.31 0.18 -24.41
CA ALA A 542 2.85 1.11 -25.45
C ALA A 542 1.46 0.75 -26.00
N ASN A 543 1.17 -0.56 -26.09
CA ASN A 543 -0.17 -1.08 -26.34
C ASN A 543 -0.78 -1.63 -25.04
N PRO A 544 -1.71 -0.90 -24.39
CA PRO A 544 -2.33 -1.31 -23.14
C PRO A 544 -3.00 -2.69 -23.17
N GLU A 545 -3.50 -3.13 -24.34
CA GLU A 545 -4.20 -4.41 -24.50
C GLU A 545 -3.25 -5.60 -24.71
N ALA A 546 -1.98 -5.35 -25.02
CA ALA A 546 -1.00 -6.39 -25.28
C ALA A 546 0.41 -5.97 -24.81
N PRO A 547 0.61 -5.77 -23.49
CA PRO A 547 1.95 -5.55 -22.95
C PRO A 547 2.82 -6.79 -23.14
N GLU A 548 4.13 -6.59 -23.32
CA GLU A 548 5.07 -7.70 -23.55
C GLU A 548 6.44 -7.47 -22.90
N VAL A 549 7.11 -8.54 -22.46
CA VAL A 549 8.49 -8.46 -21.95
C VAL A 549 9.44 -8.31 -23.14
N LEU A 550 10.22 -7.23 -23.16
CA LEU A 550 11.22 -6.96 -24.19
C LEU A 550 12.57 -7.60 -23.88
N GLY A 551 13.02 -7.50 -22.63
CA GLY A 551 14.35 -7.95 -22.21
C GLY A 551 14.45 -8.22 -20.71
N GLU A 552 15.47 -8.99 -20.33
CA GLU A 552 15.86 -9.24 -18.94
C GLU A 552 17.37 -9.02 -18.77
N LEU A 553 17.78 -8.43 -17.65
CA LEU A 553 19.20 -8.29 -17.26
C LEU A 553 19.40 -8.93 -15.89
N LYS A 554 20.20 -9.99 -15.82
CA LYS A 554 20.53 -10.68 -14.56
C LYS A 554 21.83 -10.18 -13.97
N ILE A 555 21.77 -9.64 -12.75
CA ILE A 555 22.93 -9.18 -11.99
C ILE A 555 22.94 -9.74 -10.55
N PRO A 556 24.13 -9.87 -9.92
CA PRO A 556 24.21 -10.06 -8.48
C PRO A 556 23.68 -8.84 -7.72
N GLY A 557 23.12 -9.08 -6.54
CA GLY A 557 22.44 -8.07 -5.76
C GLY A 557 21.00 -7.86 -6.20
N PHE A 558 20.33 -6.88 -5.59
CA PHE A 558 19.02 -6.40 -6.01
C PHE A 558 18.90 -4.90 -5.83
N SER A 559 18.09 -4.24 -6.65
CA SER A 559 17.76 -2.82 -6.48
C SER A 559 16.52 -2.67 -5.60
N ASN A 560 16.60 -1.86 -4.55
CA ASN A 560 15.43 -1.46 -3.76
C ASN A 560 14.72 -0.26 -4.38
N TYR A 561 15.50 0.64 -4.99
CA TYR A 561 15.00 1.85 -5.61
C TYR A 561 15.58 2.03 -7.02
N LEU A 562 14.70 2.23 -8.00
CA LEU A 562 15.03 2.60 -9.37
C LEU A 562 14.72 4.08 -9.63
N HIS A 563 15.75 4.84 -9.99
CA HIS A 563 15.66 6.26 -10.28
C HIS A 563 16.09 6.56 -11.73
N PRO A 564 15.25 7.16 -12.58
CA PRO A 564 15.63 7.54 -13.94
C PRO A 564 16.73 8.59 -13.92
N LEU A 565 17.77 8.31 -14.69
CA LEU A 565 18.76 9.32 -15.06
C LEU A 565 18.25 10.12 -16.27
N ASP A 566 17.72 9.41 -17.27
CA ASP A 566 17.04 9.94 -18.45
C ASP A 566 16.12 8.86 -19.06
N ASP A 567 15.54 9.10 -20.25
CA ASP A 567 14.63 8.17 -20.92
C ASP A 567 15.26 6.81 -21.33
N GLN A 568 16.58 6.70 -21.26
CA GLN A 568 17.39 5.57 -21.72
C GLN A 568 18.36 5.03 -20.64
N HIS A 569 18.32 5.57 -19.42
CA HIS A 569 19.20 5.14 -18.33
C HIS A 569 18.51 5.17 -16.97
N LEU A 570 18.79 4.15 -16.15
CA LEU A 570 18.29 4.02 -14.78
C LEU A 570 19.44 3.91 -13.78
N ILE A 571 19.28 4.54 -12.62
CA ILE A 571 20.12 4.35 -11.44
C ILE A 571 19.38 3.37 -10.52
N GLY A 572 19.98 2.21 -10.27
CA GLY A 572 19.53 1.27 -9.24
C GLY A 572 20.30 1.49 -7.95
N ILE A 573 19.59 1.64 -6.82
CA ILE A 573 20.19 1.68 -5.49
C ILE A 573 19.61 0.53 -4.67
N GLY A 574 20.49 -0.31 -4.13
CA GLY A 574 20.09 -1.50 -3.39
C GLY A 574 21.26 -2.18 -2.70
N MET A 575 21.28 -3.50 -2.72
CA MET A 575 22.27 -4.31 -2.00
C MET A 575 23.01 -5.24 -2.97
N ASP A 576 24.32 -5.32 -2.84
CA ASP A 576 25.12 -6.38 -3.47
C ASP A 576 25.00 -7.70 -2.68
N THR A 577 25.17 -8.83 -3.36
CA THR A 577 25.05 -10.14 -2.74
C THR A 577 26.09 -11.15 -3.22
N GLU A 578 26.56 -11.99 -2.31
CA GLU A 578 27.42 -13.12 -2.61
C GLU A 578 26.79 -14.47 -2.20
N LEU A 579 27.13 -15.52 -2.94
CA LEU A 579 26.73 -16.90 -2.63
C LEU A 579 27.79 -17.58 -1.75
N VAL A 580 27.47 -17.77 -0.47
CA VAL A 580 28.35 -18.45 0.48
C VAL A 580 27.94 -19.91 0.62
N LYS A 581 28.90 -20.84 0.51
CA LYS A 581 28.60 -22.27 0.68
C LYS A 581 28.08 -22.55 2.09
N SER A 582 26.94 -23.23 2.17
CA SER A 582 26.41 -23.73 3.44
C SER A 582 27.41 -24.66 4.13
N SER A 583 27.50 -24.57 5.45
CA SER A 583 28.35 -25.41 6.30
C SER A 583 27.85 -26.86 6.40
N GLU A 584 26.62 -27.12 5.97
CA GLU A 584 26.01 -28.44 5.93
C GLU A 584 26.06 -29.06 4.53
N ALA A 585 26.53 -30.31 4.46
CA ALA A 585 26.66 -31.03 3.19
C ALA A 585 25.28 -31.36 2.59
N GLY A 586 24.98 -30.78 1.42
CA GLY A 586 23.74 -31.01 0.67
C GLY A 586 22.74 -29.85 0.69
N GLN A 587 23.01 -28.78 1.45
CA GLN A 587 22.22 -27.55 1.43
C GLN A 587 22.65 -26.63 0.26
N PRO A 588 21.72 -25.85 -0.33
CA PRO A 588 22.06 -24.80 -1.30
C PRO A 588 22.96 -23.72 -0.67
N PRO A 589 23.71 -22.95 -1.47
CA PRO A 589 24.46 -21.80 -0.98
C PRO A 589 23.51 -20.76 -0.36
N ASN A 590 23.99 -20.07 0.68
CA ASN A 590 23.28 -18.96 1.30
C ASN A 590 23.61 -17.67 0.54
N VAL A 591 22.59 -16.86 0.29
CA VAL A 591 22.76 -15.49 -0.19
C VAL A 591 23.09 -14.60 1.01
N VAL A 592 24.19 -13.88 0.96
CA VAL A 592 24.54 -12.87 1.97
C VAL A 592 24.68 -11.51 1.31
N THR A 593 24.18 -10.47 1.96
CA THR A 593 24.36 -9.09 1.51
C THR A 593 25.74 -8.58 1.89
N THR A 594 26.47 -8.03 0.92
CA THR A 594 27.88 -7.63 1.06
C THR A 594 28.07 -6.12 1.15
N GLY A 595 27.15 -5.30 0.68
CA GLY A 595 27.26 -3.84 0.76
C GLY A 595 26.11 -3.13 0.03
N VAL A 596 26.05 -1.81 0.15
CA VAL A 596 25.10 -0.99 -0.64
C VAL A 596 25.64 -0.84 -2.05
N LYS A 597 24.82 -1.12 -3.06
CA LYS A 597 25.20 -1.08 -4.47
C LYS A 597 24.48 0.05 -5.19
N VAL A 598 25.23 0.85 -5.94
CA VAL A 598 24.71 1.82 -6.92
C VAL A 598 25.03 1.27 -8.30
N SER A 599 24.01 1.10 -9.15
CA SER A 599 24.14 0.53 -10.50
C SER A 599 23.62 1.51 -11.53
N LEU A 600 24.30 1.66 -12.66
CA LEU A 600 23.84 2.41 -13.82
C LEU A 600 23.43 1.43 -14.91
N PHE A 601 22.16 1.43 -15.26
CA PHE A 601 21.60 0.59 -16.31
C PHE A 601 21.46 1.38 -17.61
N ASP A 602 22.01 0.84 -18.69
CA ASP A 602 21.77 1.26 -20.07
C ASP A 602 20.61 0.44 -20.64
N ILE A 603 19.52 1.14 -20.98
CA ILE A 603 18.29 0.59 -21.55
C ILE A 603 18.02 1.17 -22.95
N THR A 604 19.05 1.68 -23.65
CA THR A 604 18.95 2.17 -25.04
C THR A 604 18.48 1.07 -26.00
N ASP A 605 18.87 -0.18 -25.74
CA ASP A 605 18.33 -1.38 -26.38
C ASP A 605 17.47 -2.15 -25.37
N PHE A 606 16.16 -1.88 -25.40
CA PHE A 606 15.19 -2.52 -24.48
C PHE A 606 15.19 -4.05 -24.52
N THR A 607 15.68 -4.66 -25.61
CA THR A 607 15.75 -6.13 -25.72
C THR A 607 17.01 -6.72 -25.11
N ASN A 608 17.99 -5.87 -24.79
CA ASN A 608 19.28 -6.25 -24.23
C ASN A 608 19.78 -5.17 -23.24
N PRO A 609 19.04 -4.95 -22.13
CA PRO A 609 19.45 -4.04 -21.07
C PRO A 609 20.80 -4.46 -20.46
N LYS A 610 21.62 -3.50 -20.05
CA LYS A 610 22.96 -3.77 -19.50
C LYS A 610 23.22 -2.97 -18.23
N GLU A 611 23.92 -3.58 -17.28
CA GLU A 611 24.60 -2.86 -16.21
C GLU A 611 25.86 -2.25 -16.82
N GLN A 612 25.80 -0.94 -17.11
CA GLN A 612 26.89 -0.20 -17.71
C GLN A 612 28.02 0.01 -16.71
N ASP A 613 27.66 0.32 -15.46
CA ASP A 613 28.62 0.57 -14.39
C ASP A 613 27.99 0.26 -13.02
N SER A 614 28.81 -0.01 -12.02
CA SER A 614 28.34 -0.27 -10.65
C SER A 614 29.40 0.05 -9.61
N GLU A 615 28.99 0.63 -8.49
CA GLU A 615 29.83 0.89 -7.32
C GLU A 615 29.24 0.19 -6.09
N ILE A 616 30.09 -0.50 -5.32
CA ILE A 616 29.70 -1.18 -4.07
C ILE A 616 30.37 -0.45 -2.90
N ILE A 617 29.53 -0.04 -1.94
CA ILE A 617 29.94 0.75 -0.79
C ILE A 617 29.90 -0.12 0.45
N GLY A 618 31.05 -0.21 1.12
CA GLY A 618 31.21 -0.92 2.38
C GLY A 618 31.15 -2.43 2.28
N GLY A 619 30.94 -3.03 3.44
CA GLY A 619 30.78 -4.45 3.72
C GLY A 619 29.39 -4.77 4.29
N GLN A 620 29.22 -6.01 4.74
CA GLN A 620 28.01 -6.48 5.41
C GLN A 620 27.61 -5.53 6.56
N GLY A 621 26.32 -5.22 6.69
CA GLY A 621 25.79 -4.29 7.70
C GLY A 621 25.74 -2.82 7.25
N THR A 622 26.38 -2.48 6.13
CA THR A 622 26.20 -1.15 5.50
C THR A 622 24.75 -0.95 5.10
N HIS A 623 24.19 0.20 5.43
CA HIS A 623 22.79 0.53 5.15
C HIS A 623 22.61 2.04 4.91
N SER A 624 21.53 2.38 4.23
CA SER A 624 21.16 3.77 3.90
C SER A 624 19.65 3.96 4.00
N PRO A 625 19.17 5.14 4.46
CA PRO A 625 17.77 5.51 4.35
C PRO A 625 17.19 5.40 2.94
N VAL A 626 18.00 5.57 1.89
CA VAL A 626 17.52 5.57 0.49
C VAL A 626 16.95 4.23 0.04
N LEU A 627 17.27 3.15 0.77
CA LEU A 627 16.76 1.80 0.53
C LEU A 627 15.30 1.66 0.95
N TYR A 628 14.81 2.52 1.86
CA TYR A 628 13.44 2.52 2.37
C TYR A 628 12.76 3.90 2.38
N ASP A 629 13.41 4.96 1.89
CA ASP A 629 12.85 6.30 1.67
C ASP A 629 13.54 7.11 0.54
N HIS A 630 12.93 7.27 -0.64
CA HIS A 630 13.51 8.00 -1.78
C HIS A 630 13.76 9.46 -1.52
N LYS A 631 13.08 10.05 -0.54
CA LYS A 631 13.24 11.46 -0.20
C LYS A 631 14.65 11.71 0.32
N SER A 632 15.38 10.66 0.71
CA SER A 632 16.79 10.76 1.05
C SER A 632 17.74 10.77 -0.16
N LEU A 633 17.27 10.49 -1.38
CA LEU A 633 18.09 10.63 -2.59
C LEU A 633 18.24 12.13 -2.91
N PHE A 634 19.45 12.63 -2.71
CA PHE A 634 19.88 13.91 -3.22
C PHE A 634 20.12 13.83 -4.72
N GLN A 635 19.63 14.83 -5.45
CA GLN A 635 19.86 15.01 -6.88
C GLN A 635 20.16 16.48 -7.20
N HIS A 636 21.14 16.71 -8.04
CA HIS A 636 21.40 18.01 -8.68
C HIS A 636 21.71 17.78 -10.16
N ARG A 637 20.66 17.80 -10.97
CA ARG A 637 20.68 17.34 -12.38
C ARG A 637 21.67 18.11 -13.25
N GLU A 638 21.77 19.44 -13.12
CA GLU A 638 22.68 20.23 -13.97
C GLU A 638 24.16 19.88 -13.77
N LYS A 639 24.52 19.41 -12.57
CA LYS A 639 25.88 18.99 -12.22
C LYS A 639 26.04 17.47 -12.27
N ASN A 640 24.98 16.73 -12.62
CA ASN A 640 24.90 15.28 -12.59
C ASN A 640 25.29 14.69 -11.22
N LEU A 641 24.99 15.40 -10.12
CA LEU A 641 25.35 14.96 -8.78
C LEU A 641 24.19 14.20 -8.13
N TYR A 642 24.48 13.01 -7.64
CA TYR A 642 23.53 12.14 -6.94
C TYR A 642 24.16 11.67 -5.63
N GLY A 643 23.39 11.66 -4.55
CA GLY A 643 23.95 11.31 -3.25
C GLY A 643 22.88 10.89 -2.26
N PHE A 644 23.30 10.34 -1.14
CA PHE A 644 22.37 9.92 -0.08
C PHE A 644 23.11 9.76 1.25
N PRO A 645 22.39 9.82 2.38
CA PRO A 645 22.96 9.48 3.68
C PRO A 645 23.32 7.99 3.74
N ILE A 646 24.41 7.63 4.42
CA ILE A 646 24.86 6.23 4.52
C ILE A 646 25.58 5.97 5.85
N ASN A 647 25.38 4.76 6.39
CA ASN A 647 26.12 4.18 7.50
C ASN A 647 26.92 2.99 6.97
N VAL A 648 28.24 3.11 6.96
CA VAL A 648 29.18 2.15 6.36
C VAL A 648 29.80 1.27 7.43
N TYR A 649 29.73 -0.04 7.19
CA TYR A 649 30.37 -1.08 7.99
C TYR A 649 31.35 -1.84 7.11
N ASN A 650 32.46 -2.31 7.67
CA ASN A 650 33.42 -3.19 6.99
C ASN A 650 33.59 -4.51 7.76
N GLU A 651 34.09 -5.55 7.09
CA GLU A 651 34.54 -6.74 7.80
C GLU A 651 35.78 -6.41 8.66
N SER A 652 35.76 -6.79 9.94
CA SER A 652 36.95 -6.64 10.78
C SER A 652 37.97 -7.76 10.53
N ASP A 653 39.25 -7.46 10.79
CA ASP A 653 40.35 -8.44 10.78
C ASP A 653 40.17 -9.62 11.78
N LYS A 654 39.14 -9.58 12.64
CA LYS A 654 38.85 -10.61 13.65
C LYS A 654 37.53 -11.32 13.32
N ASN A 655 37.64 -12.55 12.81
CA ASN A 655 36.57 -13.56 12.78
C ASN A 655 35.17 -13.08 12.32
N GLY A 656 35.07 -12.22 11.30
CA GLY A 656 33.78 -11.83 10.72
C GLY A 656 32.91 -10.93 11.62
N GLU A 657 33.48 -10.27 12.62
CA GLU A 657 32.78 -9.19 13.34
C GLU A 657 32.65 -7.95 12.44
N LEU A 658 31.47 -7.34 12.42
CA LEU A 658 31.21 -6.09 11.70
C LEU A 658 31.91 -4.92 12.43
N ALA A 659 32.65 -4.11 11.69
CA ALA A 659 33.29 -2.91 12.21
C ALA A 659 32.64 -1.67 11.58
N PHE A 660 32.04 -0.81 12.42
CA PHE A 660 31.57 0.49 11.97
C PHE A 660 32.74 1.30 11.38
N HIS A 661 32.57 1.78 10.15
CA HIS A 661 33.59 2.51 9.41
C HIS A 661 33.29 4.00 9.40
N TYR A 662 32.09 4.41 9.01
CA TYR A 662 31.64 5.81 9.11
C TYR A 662 30.13 6.00 8.93
N GLN A 663 29.65 7.18 9.29
CA GLN A 663 28.34 7.70 8.91
C GLN A 663 28.46 9.09 8.27
N GLY A 664 27.56 9.42 7.35
CA GLY A 664 27.57 10.72 6.68
C GLY A 664 26.73 10.75 5.42
N GLY A 665 27.09 11.63 4.48
CA GLY A 665 26.58 11.63 3.12
C GLY A 665 27.61 11.07 2.14
N ILE A 666 27.16 10.43 1.07
CA ILE A 666 28.01 10.05 -0.06
C ILE A 666 27.49 10.72 -1.34
N LEU A 667 28.40 11.17 -2.20
CA LEU A 667 28.09 11.92 -3.42
C LEU A 667 28.83 11.35 -4.62
N PHE A 668 28.08 11.17 -5.71
CA PHE A 668 28.53 10.64 -7.00
C PHE A 668 28.25 11.65 -8.12
N ASN A 669 29.09 11.64 -9.14
CA ASN A 669 28.76 12.17 -10.45
C ASN A 669 28.30 11.00 -11.32
N ILE A 670 27.05 11.01 -11.79
CA ILE A 670 26.50 9.90 -12.57
C ILE A 670 26.04 10.42 -13.93
N THR A 671 26.66 9.91 -15.01
CA THR A 671 26.32 10.28 -16.39
C THR A 671 26.29 9.07 -17.29
N ALA A 672 25.49 9.12 -18.34
CA ALA A 672 25.44 8.09 -19.38
C ALA A 672 26.82 7.88 -20.04
N GLU A 673 27.65 8.92 -20.15
CA GLU A 673 28.96 8.82 -20.82
C GLU A 673 30.09 8.33 -19.92
N ASN A 674 30.15 8.79 -18.66
CA ASN A 674 31.28 8.51 -17.78
C ASN A 674 30.98 7.45 -16.71
N GLY A 675 29.73 6.99 -16.58
CA GLY A 675 29.36 6.02 -15.56
C GLY A 675 29.16 6.65 -14.18
N ILE A 676 29.56 5.92 -13.14
CA ILE A 676 29.44 6.31 -11.74
C ILE A 676 30.83 6.73 -11.23
N GLU A 677 31.00 8.01 -10.90
CA GLU A 677 32.24 8.53 -10.35
C GLU A 677 32.03 9.03 -8.91
N LEU A 678 32.66 8.38 -7.92
CA LEU A 678 32.65 8.86 -6.55
C LEU A 678 33.26 10.27 -6.48
N THR A 679 32.44 11.24 -6.09
CA THR A 679 32.83 12.64 -6.01
C THR A 679 33.35 12.98 -4.62
N LYS A 680 32.59 12.61 -3.57
CA LYS A 680 32.92 12.95 -2.20
C LYS A 680 32.21 12.08 -1.18
N GLU A 681 32.94 11.74 -0.11
CA GLU A 681 32.37 11.29 1.16
C GLU A 681 32.28 12.50 2.10
N LEU A 682 31.07 12.84 2.52
CA LEU A 682 30.74 13.91 3.46
C LEU A 682 30.60 13.31 4.84
N TYR A 683 31.76 13.00 5.41
CA TYR A 683 31.90 12.29 6.66
C TYR A 683 31.65 13.18 7.89
N VAL A 684 31.05 12.60 8.92
CA VAL A 684 31.08 13.14 10.28
C VAL A 684 32.24 12.50 11.04
N ASP A 685 33.18 13.29 11.56
CA ASP A 685 34.35 12.81 12.32
C ASP A 685 33.99 11.75 13.38
N ASN A 686 34.24 10.46 13.09
CA ASN A 686 34.19 9.39 14.07
C ASN A 686 35.28 9.65 15.10
N ASN A 687 34.89 9.50 16.35
CA ASN A 687 35.83 9.13 17.38
C ASN A 687 36.34 7.70 17.06
N SER A 688 37.65 7.47 17.09
CA SER A 688 38.24 6.15 16.77
C SER A 688 37.75 4.99 17.66
N ASP A 689 37.03 5.31 18.74
CA ASP A 689 36.41 4.38 19.69
C ASP A 689 34.92 4.09 19.40
N GLN A 690 34.34 4.65 18.33
CA GLN A 690 32.93 4.47 17.99
C GLN A 690 32.68 3.07 17.38
N LEU A 691 31.79 2.30 18.00
CA LEU A 691 31.49 0.92 17.61
C LEU A 691 30.29 0.78 16.67
N TYR A 692 29.40 1.78 16.66
CA TYR A 692 28.12 1.81 15.92
C TYR A 692 27.77 3.26 15.57
N GLU A 693 26.81 3.48 14.67
CA GLU A 693 26.31 4.82 14.35
C GLU A 693 25.77 5.58 15.58
N ASP A 694 25.97 6.89 15.60
CA ASP A 694 25.40 7.81 16.58
C ASP A 694 24.21 8.53 15.97
N TRP A 695 23.03 8.23 16.53
CA TRP A 695 21.74 8.79 16.13
C TRP A 695 21.70 10.32 16.11
N ASN A 696 22.49 11.00 16.95
CA ASN A 696 22.49 12.47 16.99
C ASN A 696 23.19 13.09 15.77
N THR A 697 24.24 12.44 15.29
CA THR A 697 25.09 12.91 14.20
C THR A 697 24.77 12.23 12.87
N GLN A 698 23.80 11.29 12.86
CA GLN A 698 23.41 10.59 11.65
C GLN A 698 22.75 11.56 10.68
N VAL A 699 23.30 11.63 9.46
CA VAL A 699 22.69 12.42 8.38
C VAL A 699 21.38 11.75 7.98
N GLN A 700 20.31 12.52 7.96
CA GLN A 700 18.96 12.08 7.59
C GLN A 700 18.59 12.51 6.17
N ARG A 701 19.08 13.68 5.74
CA ARG A 701 18.87 14.24 4.41
C ARG A 701 20.08 15.02 3.92
N MET A 702 20.15 15.13 2.61
CA MET A 702 21.05 16.02 1.88
C MET A 702 20.21 16.89 0.96
N LEU A 703 20.53 18.19 0.87
CA LEU A 703 19.86 19.14 -0.02
C LEU A 703 20.83 20.24 -0.45
N TYR A 704 20.51 20.99 -1.50
CA TYR A 704 21.27 22.15 -1.94
C TYR A 704 20.41 23.42 -1.95
N ILE A 705 21.07 24.56 -1.74
CA ILE A 705 20.55 25.89 -1.99
C ILE A 705 21.66 26.66 -2.70
N GLU A 706 21.36 27.15 -3.89
CA GLU A 706 22.27 27.82 -4.82
C GLU A 706 23.56 26.99 -5.03
N ASP A 707 24.68 27.49 -4.56
CA ASP A 707 26.01 26.90 -4.65
C ASP A 707 26.43 26.17 -3.37
N THR A 708 25.51 25.92 -2.44
CA THR A 708 25.78 25.28 -1.15
C THR A 708 25.07 23.93 -1.04
N LEU A 709 25.81 22.90 -0.64
CA LEU A 709 25.31 21.58 -0.24
C LEU A 709 25.15 21.51 1.28
N TYR A 710 24.05 20.95 1.76
CA TYR A 710 23.75 20.79 3.17
C TYR A 710 23.56 19.32 3.53
N THR A 711 24.13 18.91 4.66
CA THR A 711 23.81 17.63 5.32
C THR A 711 23.07 17.93 6.62
N LEU A 712 21.91 17.31 6.81
CA LEU A 712 21.05 17.54 7.96
C LEU A 712 21.07 16.32 8.88
N ALA A 713 21.50 16.54 10.12
CA ALA A 713 21.45 15.57 11.21
C ALA A 713 20.63 16.13 12.38
N ASN A 714 20.24 15.27 13.34
CA ASN A 714 19.45 15.68 14.50
C ASN A 714 20.12 16.82 15.28
N ASN A 715 21.44 16.77 15.46
CA ASN A 715 22.17 17.75 16.25
C ASN A 715 22.66 18.98 15.48
N GLY A 716 22.49 19.06 14.15
CA GLY A 716 23.04 20.18 13.38
C GLY A 716 22.83 20.11 11.87
N ILE A 717 23.22 21.20 11.21
CA ILE A 717 23.28 21.32 9.75
C ILE A 717 24.72 21.69 9.41
N ASN A 718 25.36 20.91 8.54
CA ASN A 718 26.65 21.26 7.97
C ASN A 718 26.44 21.78 6.55
N ALA A 719 27.19 22.82 6.19
CA ALA A 719 27.15 23.45 4.87
C ALA A 719 28.50 23.28 4.18
N TYR A 720 28.47 22.94 2.90
CA TYR A 720 29.63 22.69 2.05
C TYR A 720 29.50 23.47 0.75
N ASP A 721 30.60 23.97 0.22
CA ASP A 721 30.61 24.50 -1.15
C ASP A 721 30.28 23.36 -2.14
N LEU A 722 29.31 23.56 -3.02
CA LEU A 722 28.81 22.52 -3.92
C LEU A 722 29.81 22.15 -5.04
N THR A 723 30.91 22.89 -5.17
CA THR A 723 31.95 22.67 -6.20
C THR A 723 33.23 22.10 -5.61
N THR A 724 33.68 22.63 -4.47
CA THR A 724 34.91 22.17 -3.80
C THR A 724 34.64 21.11 -2.74
N PHE A 725 33.40 21.04 -2.25
CA PHE A 725 32.98 20.23 -1.10
C PHE A 725 33.75 20.54 0.18
N GLU A 726 34.32 21.74 0.27
CA GLU A 726 34.92 22.26 1.50
C GLU A 726 33.81 22.76 2.43
N GLN A 727 33.91 22.39 3.71
CA GLN A 727 32.95 22.81 4.73
C GLN A 727 33.06 24.32 4.97
N ILE A 728 31.91 24.99 5.03
CA ILE A 728 31.80 26.45 5.17
C ILE A 728 31.70 26.87 6.64
N ASN A 729 31.02 26.07 7.48
CA ASN A 729 30.64 26.44 8.85
C ASN A 729 31.31 25.62 9.95
#